data_AF-A0AAJ1HR10-F1
#
_entry.id   AF-A0AAJ1HR10-F1
#
_cell.length_a   1.000
_cell.length_b   1.000
_cell.length_c   1.000
_cell.angle_alpha   90.00
_cell.angle_beta   90.00
_cell.angle_gamma   90.00
#
_symmetry.space_group_name_H-M   'P 1'
#
loop_
_entity.id
_entity.type
_entity.pdbx_description
1 polymer ?
#
loop_
_entity_poly.entity_id
_entity_poly.type
_entity_poly.pdbx_seq_one_letter_code
_entity_poly.pdbx_strand_id
1 'polypeptide(L)'
;MNNERQKVQAYQNEQQKTLKKWTLFSGITLTALSFGLILHSGTAQADATTTSSSSLSQAAANDANVESVVLTSTSASTDNASGASSSQVTSSSSENDASAAIGTNASSSVSNTPQTSATSNIVSSTQDSTTAQQTTSSQDLSKSSSESTTTATTDENQNDNVVTDNSESSAVAASSTAVIVANTDQEIALQALAAYSTSADAIDVSSYQGAMSVGTYSWLKSLGVKYVIVKLTQGTTYTNPYAQTQINNAKEAGLTVATYDYAVFTDSASAIAEADHYANVASSYGLDGSTLMIADMEDNVTKRSNIAALLNEFWNELSRRGYTNHGVYASYSYDQTYNVSSTVGHSKTWIAAYYYDYWKNTMLNSDYGAWQYTDSFNGYDGSIDMGMFSTYMSLNGEKQENGYWYLYKNGVRQTGFQSLSDGRTVYYNSQGQMQYGEQNINGYWYYFDKTSGTMAIGFTKLPDGRIVYYNTQGQMQYGSQTINNNKYYFNTVSGAMALGETTINGRNYYYNINTGVQEKGLVYNQNTKKLQYYDSATGALKTGVSSIADGSDIVQLNSDGSVNTEGYTTGIYKIGSSSYYYDATKGEFLTGWQAISGKKYYFDTDTAQMIIGEKQINNYWYDFDANGVMQTGFTKLLDKTDERIVYYNSQGQMQYGEQLINNKWYYFDTTSGKMAQGWYKLPDGRLVYYDVDNSGNGQGMLHGMQQVGNDYYYFNSDNGMEETGLKNVNGKYYYFGPTMIKNTEKEINGSWYYFGSDGAAKTGWYTLSDGRIVNYNSQGQMYHGEAKINGKWYYFDSVSGKLAQGWYKLPDGRLVYYDVDNSGNGQGMLHGMQQVGNDYYYFNSDNGMEETGLKNVNGKYYYFGPTMIKNTEKEINGSWYYFGSDGAAKTGWYTLSDGRIVNYNSQGQMYHGEAKINGKWYYFDSVSGKLAQGWYKLPDGRLVYYDVDNSGNGQGMLHGMQTINGKTYYFDENTGALIKSI
;
A
#
# COMPACT_ATOMS: atom_id res chain seq x y z
N MET A 1 -39.97 -43.41 27.12
CA MET A 1 -40.21 -42.15 26.38
C MET A 1 -40.54 -40.94 27.28
N ASN A 2 -41.71 -40.82 27.94
CA ASN A 2 -42.04 -39.56 28.65
C ASN A 2 -41.06 -39.17 29.78
N ASN A 3 -40.49 -40.14 30.51
CA ASN A 3 -39.52 -39.89 31.59
C ASN A 3 -38.07 -39.61 31.09
N GLU A 4 -37.86 -39.51 29.77
CA GLU A 4 -36.58 -39.08 29.18
C GLU A 4 -36.68 -37.74 28.45
N ARG A 5 -37.82 -37.44 27.82
CA ARG A 5 -38.08 -36.10 27.25
C ARG A 5 -37.89 -34.99 28.30
N GLN A 6 -38.30 -35.22 29.55
CA GLN A 6 -38.09 -34.27 30.64
C GLN A 6 -36.61 -34.14 31.06
N LYS A 7 -35.79 -35.18 30.93
CA LYS A 7 -34.34 -35.11 31.22
C LYS A 7 -33.59 -34.32 30.14
N VAL A 8 -33.96 -34.52 28.87
CA VAL A 8 -33.39 -33.77 27.74
C VAL A 8 -33.77 -32.27 27.82
N GLN A 9 -35.03 -31.95 28.16
CA GLN A 9 -35.45 -30.56 28.37
C GLN A 9 -34.78 -29.89 29.57
N ALA A 10 -34.42 -30.63 30.63
CA ALA A 10 -33.64 -30.07 31.73
C ALA A 10 -32.22 -29.69 31.26
N TYR A 11 -31.52 -30.60 30.58
CA TYR A 11 -30.16 -30.38 30.06
C TYR A 11 -30.06 -29.21 29.07
N GLN A 12 -31.03 -29.08 28.17
CA GLN A 12 -31.08 -27.97 27.20
C GLN A 12 -31.32 -26.59 27.85
N ASN A 13 -32.06 -26.54 28.97
CA ASN A 13 -32.35 -25.28 29.68
C ASN A 13 -31.17 -24.76 30.52
N GLU A 14 -30.24 -25.61 30.96
CA GLU A 14 -28.99 -25.13 31.58
C GLU A 14 -28.04 -24.55 30.52
N GLN A 15 -27.84 -25.23 29.39
CA GLN A 15 -26.92 -24.77 28.34
C GLN A 15 -27.31 -23.40 27.74
N GLN A 16 -28.62 -23.12 27.58
CA GLN A 16 -29.06 -21.80 27.09
C GLN A 16 -28.85 -20.64 28.09
N LYS A 17 -28.65 -20.90 29.40
CA LYS A 17 -28.31 -19.85 30.37
C LYS A 17 -26.83 -19.44 30.30
N THR A 18 -25.95 -20.32 29.86
CA THR A 18 -24.50 -20.06 29.81
C THR A 18 -24.09 -19.23 28.58
N LEU A 19 -24.74 -19.44 27.43
CA LEU A 19 -24.37 -18.75 26.18
C LEU A 19 -24.77 -17.25 26.13
N LYS A 20 -25.74 -16.79 26.93
CA LYS A 20 -26.22 -15.39 26.92
C LYS A 20 -25.31 -14.39 27.67
N LYS A 21 -24.01 -14.66 27.78
CA LYS A 21 -23.07 -13.82 28.56
C LYS A 21 -21.75 -13.43 27.89
N TRP A 22 -21.49 -13.86 26.64
CA TRP A 22 -20.21 -13.65 25.95
C TRP A 22 -20.37 -13.23 24.47
N THR A 23 -21.33 -12.35 24.17
CA THR A 23 -21.48 -11.76 22.82
C THR A 23 -21.76 -10.26 22.89
N LEU A 24 -20.80 -9.53 23.47
CA LEU A 24 -20.63 -8.08 23.34
C LEU A 24 -19.12 -7.82 23.31
N PHE A 25 -18.68 -6.89 22.46
CA PHE A 25 -17.27 -6.65 22.07
C PHE A 25 -16.56 -7.74 21.25
N SER A 26 -16.63 -7.62 19.92
CA SER A 26 -15.43 -7.55 19.07
C SER A 26 -15.78 -7.10 17.65
N GLY A 27 -15.59 -5.81 17.36
CA GLY A 27 -15.59 -5.32 15.97
C GLY A 27 -14.23 -5.57 15.34
N ILE A 28 -14.20 -6.17 14.14
CA ILE A 28 -12.93 -6.53 13.47
C ILE A 28 -12.39 -5.31 12.71
N THR A 29 -11.14 -4.94 13.01
CA THR A 29 -10.25 -4.26 12.06
C THR A 29 -9.02 -5.13 11.88
N LEU A 30 -8.82 -5.64 10.66
CA LEU A 30 -7.77 -6.61 10.36
C LEU A 30 -6.58 -5.89 9.71
N THR A 31 -5.51 -5.69 10.47
CA THR A 31 -4.19 -5.28 9.93
C THR A 31 -3.29 -6.51 9.82
N ALA A 32 -2.62 -6.65 8.68
CA ALA A 32 -1.72 -7.78 8.44
C ALA A 32 -0.35 -7.55 9.10
N LEU A 33 0.17 -8.57 9.79
CA LEU A 33 1.55 -8.62 10.26
C LEU A 33 2.17 -9.95 9.86
N SER A 34 3.13 -9.91 8.94
CA SER A 34 3.92 -11.07 8.50
C SER A 34 5.29 -11.06 9.19
N PHE A 35 5.49 -11.99 10.12
CA PHE A 35 6.81 -12.31 10.66
C PHE A 35 7.26 -13.69 10.19
N GLY A 36 8.40 -13.74 9.50
CA GLY A 36 9.00 -15.00 9.02
C GLY A 36 9.67 -15.77 10.16
N LEU A 37 9.18 -16.98 10.45
CA LEU A 37 9.78 -17.86 11.45
C LEU A 37 10.91 -18.70 10.82
N ILE A 38 12.16 -18.32 11.05
CA ILE A 38 13.32 -19.11 10.60
C ILE A 38 13.58 -20.23 11.60
N LEU A 39 13.23 -21.46 11.22
CA LEU A 39 13.67 -22.68 11.90
C LEU A 39 15.00 -23.15 11.29
N HIS A 40 16.06 -23.22 12.10
CA HIS A 40 17.28 -23.97 11.77
C HIS A 40 17.32 -25.25 12.60
N SER A 41 17.33 -26.40 11.93
CA SER A 41 17.63 -27.70 12.54
C SER A 41 19.14 -27.93 12.57
N GLY A 42 19.67 -28.30 13.74
CA GLY A 42 21.12 -28.40 13.95
C GLY A 42 21.48 -29.05 15.27
N THR A 43 21.09 -30.31 15.46
CA THR A 43 21.46 -31.10 16.64
C THR A 43 22.93 -31.50 16.60
N ALA A 44 23.78 -30.77 17.33
CA ALA A 44 25.12 -31.22 17.70
C ALA A 44 25.09 -31.87 19.10
N GLN A 45 25.93 -32.88 19.31
CA GLN A 45 25.86 -33.76 20.48
C GLN A 45 26.51 -33.15 21.74
N ALA A 46 26.02 -33.58 22.90
CA ALA A 46 26.44 -33.09 24.21
C ALA A 46 27.95 -33.22 24.47
N ASP A 47 28.46 -32.31 25.30
CA ASP A 47 29.19 -32.76 26.49
C ASP A 47 28.75 -31.95 27.72
N ALA A 48 28.90 -32.51 28.91
CA ALA A 48 28.31 -31.97 30.13
C ALA A 48 29.37 -31.71 31.21
N THR A 49 29.33 -30.55 31.86
CA THR A 49 30.02 -30.37 33.14
C THR A 49 29.26 -29.41 34.05
N THR A 50 29.03 -29.88 35.27
CA THR A 50 28.56 -29.11 36.43
C THR A 50 29.63 -28.08 36.86
N THR A 51 29.40 -27.10 37.76
CA THR A 51 28.63 -27.22 39.01
C THR A 51 28.21 -25.87 39.62
N SER A 52 27.06 -25.86 40.28
CA SER A 52 26.67 -25.05 41.47
C SER A 52 27.19 -23.62 41.65
N SER A 53 26.23 -22.69 41.55
CA SER A 53 25.93 -21.61 42.50
C SER A 53 26.57 -21.64 43.91
N SER A 54 26.90 -20.47 44.47
CA SER A 54 26.24 -19.90 45.69
C SER A 54 26.86 -18.61 46.26
N SER A 55 25.99 -17.76 46.83
CA SER A 55 26.18 -16.73 47.91
C SER A 55 27.35 -15.72 47.87
N LEU A 56 27.18 -14.38 47.93
CA LEU A 56 26.38 -13.47 48.81
C LEU A 56 26.96 -13.14 50.20
N SER A 57 27.66 -12.00 50.31
CA SER A 57 27.66 -11.02 51.46
C SER A 57 28.38 -9.74 50.97
N GLN A 58 27.80 -8.53 51.07
CA GLN A 58 27.91 -7.53 52.18
C GLN A 58 29.35 -7.08 52.51
N ALA A 59 29.68 -5.79 52.70
CA ALA A 59 28.90 -4.54 52.82
C ALA A 59 29.68 -3.38 52.12
N ALA A 60 29.08 -2.49 51.30
CA ALA A 60 28.27 -1.31 51.63
C ALA A 60 29.03 -0.15 52.35
N ALA A 61 29.29 0.95 51.61
CA ALA A 61 29.17 2.35 52.08
C ALA A 61 29.34 3.39 50.94
N ASN A 62 28.42 4.36 50.91
CA ASN A 62 28.60 5.79 50.61
C ASN A 62 29.17 6.32 49.26
N ASP A 63 28.21 6.75 48.41
CA ASP A 63 27.86 8.18 48.17
C ASP A 63 28.31 8.95 46.90
N ALA A 64 27.43 9.87 46.51
CA ALA A 64 27.56 11.14 45.77
C ALA A 64 28.12 11.22 44.32
N ASN A 65 27.28 11.83 43.49
CA ASN A 65 27.55 12.76 42.37
C ASN A 65 28.57 12.40 41.27
N VAL A 66 28.00 12.13 40.09
CA VAL A 66 28.55 12.57 38.81
C VAL A 66 28.74 14.09 38.81
N GLU A 67 29.90 14.58 38.40
CA GLU A 67 30.09 15.96 37.92
C GLU A 67 30.89 15.94 36.61
N SER A 68 30.65 16.92 35.75
CA SER A 68 31.16 16.95 34.37
C SER A 68 32.54 17.60 34.26
N VAL A 69 33.41 17.04 33.43
CA VAL A 69 34.67 17.67 33.01
C VAL A 69 34.68 17.86 31.51
N VAL A 70 34.59 19.12 31.08
CA VAL A 70 34.86 19.54 29.70
C VAL A 70 36.36 19.54 29.47
N LEU A 71 36.83 18.99 28.34
CA LEU A 71 38.21 19.16 27.89
C LEU A 71 38.26 19.90 26.55
N THR A 72 38.78 21.12 26.59
CA THR A 72 39.09 21.97 25.44
C THR A 72 40.58 21.92 25.12
N SER A 73 40.95 21.67 23.87
CA SER A 73 42.26 22.04 23.31
C SER A 73 42.16 22.09 21.78
N THR A 74 42.03 23.27 21.15
CA THR A 74 43.09 24.25 20.81
C THR A 74 44.16 23.71 19.86
N SER A 75 44.25 24.33 18.68
CA SER A 75 45.32 24.16 17.70
C SER A 75 46.52 25.07 17.97
N ALA A 76 47.71 24.60 17.58
CA ALA A 76 48.95 25.35 17.43
C ALA A 76 49.68 24.72 16.23
N SER A 77 49.94 25.39 15.11
CA SER A 77 50.80 26.57 14.87
C SER A 77 52.30 26.28 15.02
N THR A 78 53.05 26.51 13.94
CA THR A 78 54.51 26.72 13.97
C THR A 78 54.80 28.03 13.24
N ASP A 79 55.69 28.84 13.80
CA ASP A 79 55.86 30.24 13.43
C ASP A 79 56.77 30.45 12.21
N ASN A 80 56.58 31.57 11.51
CA ASN A 80 57.57 32.65 11.61
C ASN A 80 57.01 34.02 11.18
N ALA A 81 57.78 35.07 11.50
CA ALA A 81 57.29 36.44 11.58
C ALA A 81 57.93 37.43 10.57
N SER A 82 57.46 38.68 10.65
CA SER A 82 57.98 39.92 10.03
C SER A 82 57.62 40.22 8.57
N GLY A 83 57.58 41.52 8.25
CA GLY A 83 57.25 42.07 6.93
C GLY A 83 56.04 43.02 6.99
N ALA A 84 56.24 44.31 6.68
CA ALA A 84 55.18 45.33 6.63
C ALA A 84 55.18 46.04 5.26
N SER A 85 54.06 46.66 4.91
CA SER A 85 53.84 47.45 3.67
C SER A 85 53.88 46.63 2.35
N SER A 86 53.24 47.06 1.25
CA SER A 86 52.26 48.13 1.00
C SER A 86 51.69 48.02 -0.43
N SER A 87 50.52 48.61 -0.68
CA SER A 87 49.95 48.97 -2.02
C SER A 87 49.59 47.78 -2.94
N GLN A 88 48.38 47.60 -3.50
CA GLN A 88 47.31 48.51 -3.97
C GLN A 88 47.62 49.24 -5.29
N VAL A 89 46.60 49.33 -6.17
CA VAL A 89 46.55 50.05 -7.48
C VAL A 89 47.38 49.37 -8.59
N THR A 90 46.87 48.75 -9.68
CA THR A 90 45.74 48.98 -10.63
C THR A 90 45.93 50.10 -11.66
N SER A 91 46.40 49.80 -12.89
CA SER A 91 45.92 50.44 -14.13
C SER A 91 46.47 49.80 -15.43
N SER A 92 45.76 50.07 -16.54
CA SER A 92 46.26 50.30 -17.93
C SER A 92 47.02 49.22 -18.72
N SER A 93 46.40 48.81 -19.84
CA SER A 93 46.89 48.92 -21.25
C SER A 93 48.30 49.51 -21.50
N SER A 94 49.07 49.13 -22.54
CA SER A 94 48.72 48.41 -23.79
C SER A 94 49.95 47.84 -24.55
N GLU A 95 49.68 46.92 -25.50
CA GLU A 95 50.44 46.61 -26.73
C GLU A 95 51.87 46.04 -26.65
N ASN A 96 52.04 44.84 -27.26
CA ASN A 96 52.97 44.47 -28.37
C ASN A 96 53.32 42.95 -28.32
N ASP A 97 53.89 42.32 -29.36
CA ASP A 97 53.50 42.10 -30.78
C ASP A 97 54.46 41.04 -31.40
N ALA A 98 54.14 40.50 -32.58
CA ALA A 98 54.93 39.59 -33.44
C ALA A 98 55.24 38.18 -32.86
N SER A 99 55.22 37.08 -33.62
CA SER A 99 55.55 36.87 -35.05
C SER A 99 54.91 35.58 -35.63
N ALA A 100 54.83 35.29 -36.94
CA ALA A 100 54.79 36.10 -38.18
C ALA A 100 54.60 35.17 -39.41
N ALA A 101 53.61 35.45 -40.29
CA ALA A 101 53.40 35.00 -41.70
C ALA A 101 51.92 35.28 -42.06
N ILE A 102 51.51 36.19 -42.96
CA ILE A 102 51.71 36.23 -44.44
C ILE A 102 51.17 34.96 -45.11
N GLY A 103 50.09 34.97 -45.91
CA GLY A 103 49.10 35.99 -46.32
C GLY A 103 47.91 35.25 -47.00
N THR A 104 46.92 35.82 -47.71
CA THR A 104 46.57 37.17 -48.21
C THR A 104 45.08 37.20 -48.59
N ASN A 105 44.38 38.35 -48.53
CA ASN A 105 43.22 38.80 -49.35
C ASN A 105 42.00 37.86 -49.63
N ALA A 106 40.75 38.33 -49.80
CA ALA A 106 40.09 39.61 -49.46
C ALA A 106 38.55 39.48 -49.58
N SER A 107 37.86 40.47 -49.00
CA SER A 107 36.42 40.80 -48.97
C SER A 107 35.43 40.30 -50.06
N SER A 108 34.22 39.98 -49.59
CA SER A 108 32.86 40.30 -50.15
C SER A 108 32.34 39.77 -51.51
N SER A 109 31.23 39.03 -51.42
CA SER A 109 29.98 39.07 -52.24
C SER A 109 30.00 38.98 -53.78
N VAL A 110 29.15 38.10 -54.35
CA VAL A 110 28.27 38.34 -55.53
C VAL A 110 27.32 37.15 -55.76
N SER A 111 26.33 37.27 -56.66
CA SER A 111 25.17 36.40 -56.88
C SER A 111 25.24 35.42 -58.07
N ASN A 112 24.28 34.47 -58.11
CA ASN A 112 23.69 33.80 -59.29
C ASN A 112 24.52 32.86 -60.22
N THR A 113 24.21 31.54 -60.13
CA THR A 113 23.97 30.55 -61.25
C THR A 113 25.06 30.36 -62.36
N PRO A 114 24.97 29.45 -63.37
CA PRO A 114 24.00 28.37 -63.69
C PRO A 114 24.63 26.95 -63.92
N GLN A 115 23.99 26.12 -64.76
CA GLN A 115 24.08 24.65 -64.94
C GLN A 115 24.83 24.19 -66.23
N THR A 116 24.99 22.86 -66.41
CA THR A 116 25.37 22.06 -67.63
C THR A 116 26.88 21.78 -67.80
N SER A 117 27.39 20.76 -68.53
CA SER A 117 26.89 19.79 -69.54
C SER A 117 27.70 18.46 -69.51
N ALA A 118 27.51 17.42 -70.35
CA ALA A 118 26.32 16.62 -70.73
C ALA A 118 26.60 15.68 -71.95
N THR A 119 26.94 14.40 -71.74
CA THR A 119 27.24 13.36 -72.78
C THR A 119 27.00 11.96 -72.19
N SER A 120 26.53 10.87 -72.83
CA SER A 120 25.96 10.47 -74.15
C SER A 120 26.27 8.94 -74.28
N ASN A 121 25.50 8.01 -74.88
CA ASN A 121 24.11 7.90 -75.36
C ASN A 121 23.82 6.42 -75.80
N ILE A 122 22.56 6.05 -76.14
CA ILE A 122 22.07 4.79 -76.81
C ILE A 122 22.29 3.45 -75.99
N VAL A 123 21.48 2.37 -76.01
CA VAL A 123 20.40 1.83 -76.88
C VAL A 123 19.23 1.19 -76.07
N SER A 124 18.04 1.06 -76.70
CA SER A 124 16.79 0.43 -76.21
C SER A 124 16.82 -1.13 -76.26
N SER A 125 15.86 -1.93 -75.73
CA SER A 125 14.40 -1.93 -76.03
C SER A 125 13.50 -2.71 -75.03
N THR A 126 12.29 -2.18 -74.79
CA THR A 126 10.96 -2.86 -74.56
C THR A 126 10.90 -4.21 -73.82
N GLN A 127 10.04 -4.45 -72.82
CA GLN A 127 8.91 -3.72 -72.19
C GLN A 127 8.63 -4.38 -70.79
N ASP A 128 7.56 -4.20 -69.99
CA ASP A 128 6.18 -3.69 -70.16
C ASP A 128 5.58 -3.11 -68.83
N SER A 129 4.28 -3.35 -68.58
CA SER A 129 3.40 -3.05 -67.42
C SER A 129 3.64 -3.97 -66.20
N THR A 130 3.23 -3.72 -64.93
CA THR A 130 2.39 -2.73 -64.18
C THR A 130 2.70 -2.87 -62.65
N THR A 131 2.30 -2.08 -61.62
CA THR A 131 1.48 -0.85 -61.38
C THR A 131 2.08 -0.04 -60.18
N ALA A 132 1.63 1.20 -59.98
CA ALA A 132 1.86 2.12 -58.84
C ALA A 132 0.94 1.84 -57.59
N GLN A 133 0.97 2.49 -56.41
CA GLN A 133 1.90 3.34 -55.60
C GLN A 133 1.32 3.33 -54.14
N GLN A 134 2.09 3.27 -53.05
CA GLN A 134 2.94 4.29 -52.40
C GLN A 134 2.19 5.49 -51.76
N THR A 135 2.40 5.71 -50.46
CA THR A 135 1.81 6.81 -49.65
C THR A 135 2.89 7.51 -48.79
N THR A 136 2.73 8.81 -48.51
CA THR A 136 3.61 9.58 -47.60
C THR A 136 2.85 10.64 -46.80
N SER A 137 3.38 10.92 -45.60
CA SER A 137 2.86 11.81 -44.53
C SER A 137 2.81 13.31 -44.87
N SER A 138 1.97 14.10 -44.17
CA SER A 138 2.41 15.29 -43.38
C SER A 138 1.29 16.04 -42.62
N GLN A 139 1.69 16.93 -41.71
CA GLN A 139 0.92 17.82 -40.80
C GLN A 139 0.39 19.09 -41.54
N ASP A 140 -0.31 20.11 -40.98
CA ASP A 140 -0.68 20.45 -39.59
C ASP A 140 -1.89 21.42 -39.46
N LEU A 141 -2.40 21.60 -38.23
CA LEU A 141 -3.14 22.72 -37.59
C LEU A 141 -3.91 23.82 -38.39
N SER A 142 -5.18 24.06 -38.03
CA SER A 142 -5.73 25.39 -37.69
C SER A 142 -7.08 25.33 -36.92
N LYS A 143 -7.58 26.46 -36.39
CA LYS A 143 -8.69 26.58 -35.39
C LYS A 143 -10.03 27.05 -36.00
N SER A 144 -11.18 26.69 -35.40
CA SER A 144 -12.04 27.62 -34.59
C SER A 144 -13.55 27.25 -34.48
N SER A 145 -14.13 27.54 -33.31
CA SER A 145 -15.53 27.97 -33.00
C SER A 145 -16.79 27.30 -33.63
N SER A 146 -17.55 26.61 -32.76
CA SER A 146 -19.00 26.79 -32.45
C SER A 146 -19.88 27.72 -33.33
N GLU A 147 -21.12 27.40 -33.69
CA GLU A 147 -22.32 27.33 -32.80
C GLU A 147 -23.53 26.56 -33.43
N SER A 148 -24.65 26.46 -32.69
CA SER A 148 -25.99 25.97 -33.13
C SER A 148 -26.75 27.06 -33.96
N THR A 149 -27.99 26.93 -34.48
CA THR A 149 -29.20 26.19 -34.04
C THR A 149 -30.29 26.18 -35.16
N THR A 150 -31.46 25.57 -34.89
CA THR A 150 -32.79 25.77 -35.53
C THR A 150 -32.96 25.22 -36.97
N THR A 151 -34.16 24.82 -37.42
CA THR A 151 -35.56 25.07 -36.98
C THR A 151 -36.42 23.79 -37.25
N ALA A 152 -37.70 23.57 -36.89
CA ALA A 152 -38.78 24.41 -36.34
C ALA A 152 -39.93 23.59 -35.64
N THR A 153 -40.77 24.30 -34.87
CA THR A 153 -42.27 24.24 -34.75
C THR A 153 -43.03 22.93 -35.01
N THR A 154 -44.00 22.47 -34.18
CA THR A 154 -44.74 23.09 -33.02
C THR A 154 -45.48 21.98 -32.19
N ASP A 155 -46.44 22.14 -31.24
CA ASP A 155 -47.29 23.28 -30.78
C ASP A 155 -47.80 23.21 -29.30
N GLU A 156 -48.69 24.15 -28.96
CA GLU A 156 -49.45 24.51 -27.73
C GLU A 156 -49.86 23.48 -26.62
N ASN A 157 -49.49 23.85 -25.38
CA ASN A 157 -50.30 24.07 -24.15
C ASN A 157 -51.23 23.03 -23.44
N GLN A 158 -50.82 22.69 -22.20
CA GLN A 158 -51.54 22.80 -20.90
C GLN A 158 -52.72 21.85 -20.50
N ASN A 159 -52.56 21.27 -19.29
CA ASN A 159 -53.49 20.90 -18.18
C ASN A 159 -55.04 20.90 -18.38
N ASP A 160 -55.85 20.05 -17.72
CA ASP A 160 -55.58 19.21 -16.52
C ASP A 160 -56.58 18.02 -16.33
N ASN A 161 -56.13 16.99 -15.57
CA ASN A 161 -56.90 16.03 -14.73
C ASN A 161 -58.06 15.10 -15.23
N VAL A 162 -57.90 13.80 -14.89
CA VAL A 162 -58.87 12.89 -14.19
C VAL A 162 -59.77 11.86 -14.94
N VAL A 163 -59.53 10.56 -14.60
CA VAL A 163 -60.44 9.37 -14.50
C VAL A 163 -60.84 8.53 -15.76
N THR A 164 -60.40 7.24 -15.74
CA THR A 164 -60.96 5.94 -16.26
C THR A 164 -61.57 5.84 -17.68
N ASP A 165 -61.58 4.71 -18.41
CA ASP A 165 -61.44 3.29 -18.03
C ASP A 165 -60.90 2.38 -19.18
N ASN A 166 -60.58 1.12 -18.85
CA ASN A 166 -60.45 -0.10 -19.69
C ASN A 166 -60.51 -0.02 -21.25
N SER A 167 -59.49 -0.59 -21.92
CA SER A 167 -59.64 -1.78 -22.80
C SER A 167 -58.30 -2.26 -23.39
N GLU A 168 -58.26 -3.50 -23.89
CA GLU A 168 -57.04 -4.24 -24.25
C GLU A 168 -56.50 -3.92 -25.66
N SER A 169 -55.16 -3.87 -25.80
CA SER A 169 -54.45 -4.17 -27.06
C SER A 169 -53.01 -4.59 -26.77
N SER A 170 -52.36 -5.27 -27.73
CA SER A 170 -51.12 -6.01 -27.52
C SER A 170 -49.84 -5.34 -28.03
N ALA A 171 -48.73 -5.68 -27.36
CA ALA A 171 -47.41 -6.02 -27.94
C ALA A 171 -46.21 -5.03 -27.84
N VAL A 172 -45.14 -5.58 -27.22
CA VAL A 172 -43.68 -5.31 -27.35
C VAL A 172 -43.04 -4.04 -26.73
N ALA A 173 -41.80 -4.26 -26.22
CA ALA A 173 -40.68 -3.31 -26.08
C ALA A 173 -40.44 -2.53 -24.76
N ALA A 174 -39.97 -3.27 -23.74
CA ALA A 174 -38.81 -2.99 -22.89
C ALA A 174 -38.72 -1.76 -21.93
N SER A 175 -38.08 -1.99 -20.77
CA SER A 175 -37.70 -1.03 -19.71
C SER A 175 -38.87 -0.42 -18.92
N SER A 176 -38.96 -0.51 -17.58
CA SER A 176 -37.88 -0.46 -16.60
C SER A 176 -38.28 -1.01 -15.21
N THR A 177 -37.26 -1.27 -14.38
CA THR A 177 -37.24 -1.28 -12.89
C THR A 177 -38.52 -1.63 -12.12
N ALA A 178 -38.55 -2.83 -11.52
CA ALA A 178 -39.40 -3.16 -10.38
C ALA A 178 -38.55 -3.51 -9.14
N VAL A 179 -38.95 -3.05 -7.95
CA VAL A 179 -38.21 -3.26 -6.70
C VAL A 179 -38.45 -4.68 -6.18
N ILE A 180 -37.38 -5.44 -5.94
CA ILE A 180 -37.46 -6.71 -5.22
C ILE A 180 -37.54 -6.42 -3.72
N VAL A 181 -38.72 -6.60 -3.14
CA VAL A 181 -38.89 -6.80 -1.69
C VAL A 181 -38.64 -8.27 -1.40
N ALA A 182 -37.60 -8.59 -0.62
CA ALA A 182 -37.26 -9.96 -0.29
C ALA A 182 -38.21 -10.55 0.76
N ASN A 183 -38.83 -11.70 0.47
CA ASN A 183 -39.63 -12.46 1.44
C ASN A 183 -38.71 -13.32 2.32
N THR A 184 -38.35 -12.78 3.49
CA THR A 184 -37.33 -13.35 4.40
C THR A 184 -37.67 -14.75 4.92
N ASP A 185 -38.94 -15.15 4.92
CA ASP A 185 -39.39 -16.44 5.46
C ASP A 185 -39.00 -17.65 4.58
N GLN A 186 -38.72 -17.46 3.28
CA GLN A 186 -38.24 -18.56 2.42
C GLN A 186 -36.76 -18.92 2.69
N GLU A 187 -35.90 -17.95 2.99
CA GLU A 187 -34.46 -18.21 3.18
C GLU A 187 -34.18 -19.03 4.44
N ILE A 188 -34.96 -18.82 5.51
CA ILE A 188 -34.86 -19.59 6.76
C ILE A 188 -35.32 -21.05 6.54
N ALA A 189 -36.31 -21.29 5.69
CA ALA A 189 -36.70 -22.64 5.28
C ALA A 189 -35.62 -23.32 4.40
N LEU A 190 -34.98 -22.57 3.49
CA LEU A 190 -33.92 -23.07 2.62
C LEU A 190 -32.67 -23.52 3.42
N GLN A 191 -32.25 -22.76 4.44
CA GLN A 191 -31.12 -23.15 5.28
C GLN A 191 -31.41 -24.41 6.12
N ALA A 192 -32.67 -24.64 6.51
CA ALA A 192 -33.05 -25.86 7.22
C ALA A 192 -33.05 -27.11 6.32
N LEU A 193 -33.35 -26.95 5.01
CA LEU A 193 -33.46 -28.08 4.08
C LEU A 193 -32.09 -28.61 3.61
N ALA A 194 -31.06 -27.75 3.55
CA ALA A 194 -29.69 -28.14 3.20
C ALA A 194 -29.07 -29.17 4.18
N ALA A 195 -29.59 -29.27 5.41
CA ALA A 195 -29.09 -30.17 6.45
C ALA A 195 -29.40 -31.66 6.21
N TYR A 196 -30.19 -32.01 5.18
CA TYR A 196 -30.59 -33.39 4.85
C TYR A 196 -29.91 -33.99 3.61
N SER A 197 -28.81 -33.38 3.13
CA SER A 197 -28.09 -33.88 1.96
C SER A 197 -27.50 -35.29 2.17
N THR A 198 -28.07 -36.28 1.46
CA THR A 198 -27.32 -37.46 1.01
C THR A 198 -26.80 -37.20 -0.40
N SER A 199 -25.50 -37.48 -0.60
CA SER A 199 -24.76 -37.13 -1.81
C SER A 199 -25.10 -38.01 -3.02
N ALA A 200 -26.25 -37.76 -3.66
CA ALA A 200 -26.45 -38.18 -5.04
C ALA A 200 -25.60 -37.33 -5.98
N ASP A 201 -24.96 -37.97 -6.96
CA ASP A 201 -24.16 -37.30 -7.98
C ASP A 201 -24.63 -37.54 -9.42
N ALA A 202 -25.72 -38.31 -9.59
CA ALA A 202 -26.56 -38.23 -10.78
C ALA A 202 -28.06 -38.18 -10.44
N ILE A 203 -28.83 -37.72 -11.42
CA ILE A 203 -30.29 -37.93 -11.53
C ILE A 203 -30.63 -38.53 -12.89
N ASP A 204 -31.76 -39.22 -13.00
CA ASP A 204 -32.41 -39.48 -14.29
C ASP A 204 -33.42 -38.37 -14.64
N VAL A 205 -33.81 -38.26 -15.91
CA VAL A 205 -34.94 -37.43 -16.38
C VAL A 205 -35.61 -38.08 -17.59
N SER A 206 -36.93 -37.91 -17.69
CA SER A 206 -37.78 -38.45 -18.76
C SER A 206 -38.82 -37.41 -19.21
N SER A 207 -39.84 -37.79 -19.97
CA SER A 207 -40.88 -36.83 -20.39
C SER A 207 -41.74 -36.29 -19.24
N TYR A 208 -41.72 -36.92 -18.05
CA TYR A 208 -42.53 -36.49 -16.90
C TYR A 208 -42.11 -35.11 -16.36
N GLN A 209 -40.82 -34.78 -16.38
CA GLN A 209 -40.31 -33.48 -15.92
C GLN A 209 -40.41 -32.36 -16.98
N GLY A 210 -40.81 -32.69 -18.21
CA GLY A 210 -40.93 -31.73 -19.31
C GLY A 210 -39.61 -31.02 -19.65
N ALA A 211 -39.73 -29.79 -20.15
CA ALA A 211 -38.58 -28.95 -20.54
C ALA A 211 -37.91 -28.27 -19.33
N MET A 212 -37.20 -29.04 -18.49
CA MET A 212 -36.42 -28.52 -17.36
C MET A 212 -35.43 -27.43 -17.78
N SER A 213 -35.33 -26.36 -16.99
CA SER A 213 -34.53 -25.18 -17.34
C SER A 213 -33.04 -25.32 -17.00
N VAL A 214 -32.19 -24.55 -17.67
CA VAL A 214 -30.75 -24.40 -17.34
C VAL A 214 -30.55 -23.98 -15.88
N GLY A 215 -31.43 -23.12 -15.34
CA GLY A 215 -31.40 -22.72 -13.93
C GLY A 215 -31.69 -23.88 -12.97
N THR A 216 -32.64 -24.76 -13.32
CA THR A 216 -32.97 -25.98 -12.57
C THR A 216 -31.77 -26.93 -12.51
N TYR A 217 -31.12 -27.19 -13.65
CA TYR A 217 -29.91 -28.00 -13.71
C TYR A 217 -28.71 -27.36 -12.99
N SER A 218 -28.56 -26.03 -13.08
CA SER A 218 -27.51 -25.29 -12.36
C SER A 218 -27.69 -25.35 -10.83
N TRP A 219 -28.94 -25.34 -10.35
CA TRP A 219 -29.26 -25.55 -8.94
C TRP A 219 -28.97 -26.99 -8.50
N LEU A 220 -29.40 -28.00 -9.26
CA LEU A 220 -29.07 -29.40 -9.00
C LEU A 220 -27.55 -29.63 -8.92
N LYS A 221 -26.79 -29.02 -9.83
CA LYS A 221 -25.33 -29.01 -9.82
C LYS A 221 -24.73 -28.39 -8.55
N SER A 222 -25.32 -27.31 -8.04
CA SER A 222 -24.90 -26.69 -6.78
C SER A 222 -25.11 -27.57 -5.55
N LEU A 223 -26.01 -28.56 -5.64
CA LEU A 223 -26.27 -29.56 -4.59
C LEU A 223 -25.38 -30.81 -4.70
N GLY A 224 -24.50 -30.90 -5.69
CA GLY A 224 -23.53 -31.99 -5.85
C GLY A 224 -23.77 -32.92 -7.05
N VAL A 225 -24.86 -32.72 -7.81
CA VAL A 225 -25.12 -33.48 -9.05
C VAL A 225 -24.05 -33.17 -10.10
N LYS A 226 -23.53 -34.21 -10.75
CA LYS A 226 -22.49 -34.15 -11.80
C LYS A 226 -23.02 -34.67 -13.14
N TYR A 227 -23.91 -35.67 -13.09
CA TYR A 227 -24.43 -36.39 -14.24
C TYR A 227 -25.96 -36.25 -14.36
N VAL A 228 -26.48 -36.26 -15.59
CA VAL A 228 -27.93 -36.34 -15.89
C VAL A 228 -28.14 -37.46 -16.90
N ILE A 229 -29.08 -38.37 -16.63
CA ILE A 229 -29.37 -39.54 -17.48
C ILE A 229 -30.72 -39.32 -18.17
N VAL A 230 -30.73 -38.97 -19.46
CA VAL A 230 -31.95 -38.61 -20.19
C VAL A 230 -32.57 -39.82 -20.89
N LYS A 231 -33.84 -40.14 -20.64
CA LYS A 231 -34.59 -41.11 -21.44
C LYS A 231 -34.75 -40.58 -22.87
N LEU A 232 -34.21 -41.28 -23.86
CA LEU A 232 -34.44 -40.93 -25.28
C LEU A 232 -35.63 -41.67 -25.85
N THR A 233 -35.68 -42.98 -25.65
CA THR A 233 -36.56 -43.89 -26.38
C THR A 233 -37.21 -44.94 -25.46
N GLN A 234 -38.17 -45.65 -26.04
CA GLN A 234 -38.78 -46.85 -25.48
C GLN A 234 -39.34 -47.66 -26.65
N GLY A 235 -38.82 -48.86 -26.88
CA GLY A 235 -39.16 -49.61 -28.09
C GLY A 235 -38.75 -48.89 -29.37
N THR A 236 -39.32 -49.36 -30.48
CA THR A 236 -39.11 -48.79 -31.82
C THR A 236 -40.07 -47.65 -32.18
N THR A 237 -40.87 -47.15 -31.22
CA THR A 237 -42.04 -46.29 -31.50
C THR A 237 -42.16 -45.04 -30.63
N TYR A 238 -41.60 -45.01 -29.41
CA TYR A 238 -41.62 -43.82 -28.56
C TYR A 238 -40.26 -43.12 -28.55
N THR A 239 -40.30 -41.79 -28.70
CA THR A 239 -39.18 -40.88 -28.43
C THR A 239 -39.66 -39.81 -27.44
N ASN A 240 -38.85 -39.49 -26.43
CA ASN A 240 -39.15 -38.46 -25.44
C ASN A 240 -39.13 -37.07 -26.12
N PRO A 241 -40.27 -36.35 -26.20
CA PRO A 241 -40.38 -35.09 -26.93
C PRO A 241 -39.60 -33.92 -26.28
N TYR A 242 -39.14 -34.09 -25.03
CA TYR A 242 -38.36 -33.08 -24.31
C TYR A 242 -36.85 -33.38 -24.29
N ALA A 243 -36.42 -34.56 -24.75
CA ALA A 243 -35.05 -35.05 -24.59
C ALA A 243 -34.00 -34.08 -25.14
N GLN A 244 -34.19 -33.51 -26.35
CA GLN A 244 -33.22 -32.56 -26.92
C GLN A 244 -33.02 -31.31 -26.04
N THR A 245 -34.10 -30.77 -25.48
CA THR A 245 -34.06 -29.64 -24.55
C THR A 245 -33.43 -30.03 -23.21
N GLN A 246 -33.73 -31.22 -22.70
CA GLN A 246 -33.14 -31.75 -21.47
C GLN A 246 -31.62 -31.95 -21.62
N ILE A 247 -31.17 -32.56 -22.71
CA ILE A 247 -29.74 -32.73 -23.07
C ILE A 247 -29.04 -31.37 -23.16
N ASN A 248 -29.60 -30.44 -23.92
CA ASN A 248 -28.97 -29.14 -24.16
C ASN A 248 -28.88 -28.32 -22.86
N ASN A 249 -29.96 -28.24 -22.09
CA ASN A 249 -30.00 -27.42 -20.88
C ASN A 249 -29.11 -28.01 -19.75
N ALA A 250 -28.97 -29.35 -19.68
CA ALA A 250 -28.03 -30.01 -18.77
C ALA A 250 -26.57 -29.76 -19.18
N LYS A 251 -26.26 -29.87 -20.49
CA LYS A 251 -24.93 -29.53 -21.03
C LYS A 251 -24.58 -28.04 -20.80
N GLU A 252 -25.54 -27.13 -20.94
CA GLU A 252 -25.34 -25.68 -20.72
C GLU A 252 -25.11 -25.34 -19.24
N ALA A 253 -25.80 -25.99 -18.31
CA ALA A 253 -25.47 -25.94 -16.88
C ALA A 253 -24.08 -26.57 -16.57
N GLY A 254 -23.45 -27.23 -17.55
CA GLY A 254 -22.18 -27.92 -17.42
C GLY A 254 -22.27 -29.19 -16.58
N LEU A 255 -23.37 -29.94 -16.69
CA LEU A 255 -23.49 -31.32 -16.24
C LEU A 255 -23.10 -32.27 -17.39
N THR A 256 -22.58 -33.44 -17.04
CA THR A 256 -22.28 -34.49 -18.04
C THR A 256 -23.54 -35.30 -18.33
N VAL A 257 -23.88 -35.46 -19.60
CA VAL A 257 -25.11 -36.17 -20.01
C VAL A 257 -24.80 -37.63 -20.39
N ALA A 258 -25.52 -38.55 -19.74
CA ALA A 258 -25.73 -39.93 -20.18
C ALA A 258 -27.18 -40.07 -20.67
N THR A 259 -27.55 -41.23 -21.20
CA THR A 259 -28.93 -41.47 -21.66
C THR A 259 -29.38 -42.89 -21.41
N TYR A 260 -30.70 -43.13 -21.46
CA TYR A 260 -31.27 -44.46 -21.45
C TYR A 260 -32.39 -44.70 -22.47
N ASP A 261 -32.60 -45.97 -22.76
CA ASP A 261 -33.72 -46.55 -23.52
C ASP A 261 -34.43 -47.59 -22.64
N TYR A 262 -35.76 -47.48 -22.51
CA TYR A 262 -36.56 -48.44 -21.74
C TYR A 262 -36.86 -49.64 -22.65
N ALA A 263 -36.23 -50.77 -22.34
CA ALA A 263 -36.17 -51.92 -23.25
C ALA A 263 -37.46 -52.77 -23.21
N VAL A 264 -38.03 -53.03 -24.38
CA VAL A 264 -39.22 -53.87 -24.57
C VAL A 264 -39.03 -55.00 -25.61
N PHE A 265 -37.81 -55.22 -26.09
CA PHE A 265 -37.51 -56.29 -27.04
C PHE A 265 -37.79 -57.70 -26.49
N THR A 266 -38.18 -58.62 -27.38
CA THR A 266 -38.62 -59.97 -27.04
C THR A 266 -37.94 -61.08 -27.86
N ASP A 267 -37.16 -60.69 -28.86
CA ASP A 267 -36.32 -61.53 -29.72
C ASP A 267 -35.15 -60.70 -30.28
N SER A 268 -34.23 -61.32 -31.03
CA SER A 268 -33.06 -60.62 -31.57
C SER A 268 -33.41 -59.58 -32.64
N ALA A 269 -34.53 -59.74 -33.36
CA ALA A 269 -34.94 -58.81 -34.40
C ALA A 269 -35.50 -57.51 -33.81
N SER A 270 -36.31 -57.63 -32.75
CA SER A 270 -36.75 -56.48 -31.96
C SER A 270 -35.58 -55.80 -31.24
N ALA A 271 -34.65 -56.56 -30.63
CA ALA A 271 -33.48 -55.99 -29.96
C ALA A 271 -32.59 -55.17 -30.90
N ILE A 272 -32.30 -55.67 -32.11
CA ILE A 272 -31.53 -54.94 -33.13
C ILE A 272 -32.28 -53.69 -33.60
N ALA A 273 -33.59 -53.79 -33.88
CA ALA A 273 -34.39 -52.64 -34.32
C ALA A 273 -34.52 -51.54 -33.27
N GLU A 274 -34.58 -51.91 -31.99
CA GLU A 274 -34.67 -51.00 -30.84
C GLU A 274 -33.33 -50.29 -30.60
N ALA A 275 -32.20 -51.00 -30.69
CA ALA A 275 -30.86 -50.41 -30.73
C ALA A 275 -30.66 -49.45 -31.91
N ASP A 276 -31.11 -49.81 -33.11
CA ASP A 276 -31.06 -48.96 -34.30
C ASP A 276 -31.86 -47.66 -34.10
N HIS A 277 -33.05 -47.75 -33.48
CA HIS A 277 -33.90 -46.60 -33.14
C HIS A 277 -33.25 -45.68 -32.11
N TYR A 278 -32.75 -46.23 -31.00
CA TYR A 278 -32.06 -45.49 -29.94
C TYR A 278 -30.80 -44.76 -30.48
N ALA A 279 -29.98 -45.45 -31.29
CA ALA A 279 -28.82 -44.84 -31.95
C ALA A 279 -29.18 -43.72 -32.95
N ASN A 280 -30.31 -43.85 -33.66
CA ASN A 280 -30.81 -42.81 -34.56
C ASN A 280 -31.24 -41.56 -33.79
N VAL A 281 -31.97 -41.72 -32.69
CA VAL A 281 -32.41 -40.60 -31.85
C VAL A 281 -31.21 -39.91 -31.21
N ALA A 282 -30.29 -40.67 -30.59
CA ALA A 282 -29.06 -40.14 -30.01
C ALA A 282 -28.22 -39.32 -31.02
N SER A 283 -28.08 -39.85 -32.24
CA SER A 283 -27.35 -39.16 -33.32
C SER A 283 -28.04 -37.86 -33.73
N SER A 284 -29.39 -37.82 -33.77
CA SER A 284 -30.13 -36.61 -34.16
C SER A 284 -30.08 -35.51 -33.09
N TYR A 285 -29.74 -35.84 -31.84
CA TYR A 285 -29.51 -34.89 -30.76
C TYR A 285 -28.03 -34.54 -30.53
N GLY A 286 -27.12 -34.93 -31.43
CA GLY A 286 -25.71 -34.57 -31.34
C GLY A 286 -25.00 -35.20 -30.14
N LEU A 287 -25.33 -36.45 -29.84
CA LEU A 287 -24.56 -37.32 -28.93
C LEU A 287 -23.51 -38.08 -29.76
N ASP A 288 -22.30 -38.21 -29.22
CA ASP A 288 -21.20 -38.93 -29.87
C ASP A 288 -21.01 -40.35 -29.30
N GLY A 289 -20.19 -41.17 -29.96
CA GLY A 289 -19.97 -42.58 -29.62
C GLY A 289 -19.34 -42.86 -28.24
N SER A 290 -18.89 -41.84 -27.52
CA SER A 290 -18.41 -41.94 -26.12
C SER A 290 -19.53 -41.78 -25.08
N THR A 291 -20.68 -41.23 -25.49
CA THR A 291 -21.88 -41.07 -24.65
C THR A 291 -22.24 -42.39 -23.98
N LEU A 292 -22.53 -42.36 -22.68
CA LEU A 292 -23.02 -43.53 -21.96
C LEU A 292 -24.46 -43.84 -22.38
N MET A 293 -24.65 -45.00 -23.00
CA MET A 293 -25.93 -45.51 -23.48
C MET A 293 -26.41 -46.61 -22.54
N ILE A 294 -27.56 -46.44 -21.90
CA ILE A 294 -28.07 -47.37 -20.87
C ILE A 294 -29.32 -48.09 -21.38
N ALA A 295 -29.38 -49.40 -21.18
CA ALA A 295 -30.59 -50.19 -21.35
C ALA A 295 -31.26 -50.33 -19.98
N ASP A 296 -32.48 -49.83 -19.89
CA ASP A 296 -33.34 -49.91 -18.71
C ASP A 296 -34.18 -51.19 -18.80
N MET A 297 -33.83 -52.14 -17.91
CA MET A 297 -34.25 -53.54 -17.96
C MET A 297 -35.23 -53.86 -16.81
N GLU A 298 -36.43 -53.28 -16.84
CA GLU A 298 -37.45 -53.55 -15.81
C GLU A 298 -38.83 -54.02 -16.33
N ASP A 299 -39.11 -53.94 -17.63
CA ASP A 299 -40.42 -54.30 -18.19
C ASP A 299 -40.80 -55.78 -17.97
N ASN A 300 -42.09 -56.08 -17.97
CA ASN A 300 -42.59 -57.46 -17.89
C ASN A 300 -42.31 -58.30 -19.14
N VAL A 301 -42.17 -57.70 -20.33
CA VAL A 301 -41.85 -58.46 -21.56
C VAL A 301 -40.41 -58.95 -21.60
N THR A 302 -39.49 -58.27 -20.91
CA THR A 302 -38.06 -58.62 -20.87
C THR A 302 -37.72 -59.65 -19.79
N LYS A 303 -38.63 -59.94 -18.84
CA LYS A 303 -38.46 -60.90 -17.71
C LYS A 303 -38.41 -62.37 -18.16
N ARG A 304 -37.40 -62.72 -18.95
CA ARG A 304 -37.28 -63.97 -19.71
C ARG A 304 -35.87 -64.55 -19.62
N SER A 305 -35.77 -65.89 -19.57
CA SER A 305 -34.51 -66.61 -19.34
C SER A 305 -33.43 -66.40 -20.40
N ASN A 306 -33.77 -65.86 -21.57
CA ASN A 306 -32.83 -65.56 -22.65
C ASN A 306 -32.47 -64.07 -22.79
N ILE A 307 -32.93 -63.19 -21.88
CA ILE A 307 -32.86 -61.74 -22.09
C ILE A 307 -31.42 -61.19 -22.16
N ALA A 308 -30.49 -61.69 -21.34
CA ALA A 308 -29.08 -61.28 -21.40
C ALA A 308 -28.42 -61.59 -22.75
N ALA A 309 -28.90 -62.61 -23.49
CA ALA A 309 -28.43 -62.88 -24.85
C ALA A 309 -29.01 -61.86 -25.85
N LEU A 310 -30.28 -61.48 -25.72
CA LEU A 310 -30.89 -60.44 -26.57
C LEU A 310 -30.27 -59.06 -26.33
N LEU A 311 -29.98 -58.74 -25.07
CA LEU A 311 -29.30 -57.52 -24.65
C LEU A 311 -27.86 -57.43 -25.21
N ASN A 312 -27.16 -58.56 -25.36
CA ASN A 312 -25.88 -58.57 -26.08
C ASN A 312 -26.05 -58.26 -27.58
N GLU A 313 -27.14 -58.66 -28.24
CA GLU A 313 -27.39 -58.25 -29.64
C GLU A 313 -27.70 -56.75 -29.76
N PHE A 314 -28.42 -56.18 -28.78
CA PHE A 314 -28.62 -54.73 -28.64
C PHE A 314 -27.28 -53.99 -28.48
N TRP A 315 -26.34 -54.52 -27.66
CA TRP A 315 -24.98 -53.97 -27.52
C TRP A 315 -24.09 -54.15 -28.76
N ASN A 316 -24.19 -55.28 -29.45
CA ASN A 316 -23.51 -55.51 -30.73
C ASN A 316 -23.95 -54.47 -31.76
N GLU A 317 -25.25 -54.21 -31.85
CA GLU A 317 -25.80 -53.22 -32.78
C GLU A 317 -25.42 -51.78 -32.40
N LEU A 318 -25.58 -51.36 -31.14
CA LEU A 318 -25.11 -50.03 -30.71
C LEU A 318 -23.60 -49.82 -30.98
N SER A 319 -22.79 -50.86 -30.79
CA SER A 319 -21.36 -50.84 -31.15
C SER A 319 -21.14 -50.65 -32.66
N ARG A 320 -21.90 -51.37 -33.49
CA ARG A 320 -21.88 -51.26 -34.95
C ARG A 320 -22.31 -49.86 -35.42
N ARG A 321 -23.22 -49.21 -34.68
CA ARG A 321 -23.65 -47.81 -34.87
C ARG A 321 -22.64 -46.77 -34.35
N GLY A 322 -21.59 -47.20 -33.63
CA GLY A 322 -20.50 -46.35 -33.14
C GLY A 322 -20.55 -46.01 -31.64
N TYR A 323 -21.62 -46.40 -30.93
CA TYR A 323 -21.76 -46.18 -29.49
C TYR A 323 -21.20 -47.39 -28.73
N THR A 324 -20.02 -47.22 -28.13
CA THR A 324 -19.27 -48.32 -27.50
C THR A 324 -19.24 -48.25 -25.97
N ASN A 325 -19.89 -47.26 -25.39
CA ASN A 325 -19.96 -47.06 -23.94
C ASN A 325 -21.34 -47.45 -23.39
N HIS A 326 -21.57 -48.74 -23.20
CA HIS A 326 -22.84 -49.26 -22.67
C HIS A 326 -22.89 -49.28 -21.14
N GLY A 327 -24.11 -49.27 -20.59
CA GLY A 327 -24.41 -49.62 -19.20
C GLY A 327 -25.79 -50.28 -19.09
N VAL A 328 -26.08 -50.90 -17.95
CA VAL A 328 -27.38 -51.54 -17.68
C VAL A 328 -28.02 -50.88 -16.46
N TYR A 329 -29.31 -50.59 -16.51
CA TYR A 329 -30.13 -50.33 -15.34
C TYR A 329 -31.07 -51.51 -15.08
N ALA A 330 -31.20 -51.93 -13.81
CA ALA A 330 -32.13 -52.97 -13.39
C ALA A 330 -32.43 -52.89 -11.88
N SER A 331 -33.55 -53.44 -11.43
CA SER A 331 -33.72 -53.75 -10.00
C SER A 331 -32.81 -54.91 -9.58
N TYR A 332 -32.32 -54.90 -8.34
CA TYR A 332 -31.43 -55.96 -7.82
C TYR A 332 -32.05 -57.37 -7.96
N SER A 333 -33.36 -57.50 -7.73
CA SER A 333 -34.11 -58.74 -7.92
C SER A 333 -34.21 -59.18 -9.39
N TYR A 334 -34.22 -58.25 -10.34
CA TYR A 334 -34.21 -58.56 -11.77
C TYR A 334 -32.83 -59.09 -12.16
N ASP A 335 -31.75 -58.40 -11.79
CA ASP A 335 -30.39 -58.82 -12.14
C ASP A 335 -30.03 -60.18 -11.53
N GLN A 336 -30.38 -60.41 -10.27
CA GLN A 336 -30.21 -61.72 -9.61
C GLN A 336 -31.03 -62.87 -10.25
N THR A 337 -32.03 -62.57 -11.08
CA THR A 337 -32.86 -63.57 -11.78
C THR A 337 -32.46 -63.76 -13.24
N TYR A 338 -32.01 -62.69 -13.92
CA TYR A 338 -31.80 -62.65 -15.36
C TYR A 338 -30.36 -62.32 -15.80
N ASN A 339 -29.49 -61.96 -14.84
CA ASN A 339 -28.04 -61.75 -15.00
C ASN A 339 -27.67 -60.79 -16.14
N VAL A 340 -28.36 -59.64 -16.21
CA VAL A 340 -28.16 -58.64 -17.26
C VAL A 340 -26.88 -57.83 -17.05
N SER A 341 -26.41 -57.68 -15.82
CA SER A 341 -25.12 -57.08 -15.49
C SER A 341 -23.94 -57.83 -16.10
N SER A 342 -24.05 -59.14 -16.35
CA SER A 342 -23.01 -59.92 -17.04
C SER A 342 -22.70 -59.45 -18.47
N THR A 343 -23.59 -58.65 -19.09
CA THR A 343 -23.37 -58.07 -20.43
C THR A 343 -22.38 -56.90 -20.45
N VAL A 344 -22.22 -56.18 -19.32
CA VAL A 344 -21.36 -54.98 -19.20
C VAL A 344 -20.39 -55.02 -18.02
N GLY A 345 -20.54 -55.99 -17.11
CA GLY A 345 -19.86 -56.08 -15.82
C GLY A 345 -20.54 -55.21 -14.74
N HIS A 346 -20.57 -55.67 -13.48
CA HIS A 346 -21.23 -54.96 -12.37
C HIS A 346 -20.78 -53.49 -12.27
N SER A 347 -19.50 -53.20 -12.52
CA SER A 347 -18.91 -51.86 -12.55
C SER A 347 -19.47 -50.90 -13.62
N LYS A 348 -20.32 -51.38 -14.53
CA LYS A 348 -21.10 -50.58 -15.50
C LYS A 348 -22.63 -50.80 -15.36
N THR A 349 -23.06 -51.45 -14.30
CA THR A 349 -24.47 -51.65 -13.98
C THR A 349 -24.89 -50.71 -12.86
N TRP A 350 -26.05 -50.08 -13.07
CA TRP A 350 -26.77 -49.23 -12.16
C TRP A 350 -27.94 -50.03 -11.57
N ILE A 351 -27.95 -50.21 -10.25
CA ILE A 351 -28.96 -51.05 -9.59
C ILE A 351 -29.93 -50.22 -8.75
N ALA A 352 -31.24 -50.44 -8.92
CA ALA A 352 -32.24 -49.99 -7.96
C ALA A 352 -32.43 -51.02 -6.84
N ALA A 353 -32.30 -50.58 -5.58
CA ALA A 353 -32.59 -51.41 -4.40
C ALA A 353 -32.99 -50.54 -3.19
N TYR A 354 -34.29 -50.48 -2.91
CA TYR A 354 -34.87 -49.68 -1.84
C TYR A 354 -34.96 -50.46 -0.52
N TYR A 355 -34.18 -50.06 0.50
CA TYR A 355 -34.24 -50.61 1.85
C TYR A 355 -34.73 -49.54 2.84
N TYR A 356 -36.00 -49.63 3.24
CA TYR A 356 -36.69 -48.55 3.98
C TYR A 356 -36.25 -48.34 5.44
N ASP A 357 -35.41 -49.22 6.00
CA ASP A 357 -35.10 -49.27 7.45
C ASP A 357 -33.59 -49.54 7.76
N TYR A 358 -32.65 -49.04 6.94
CA TYR A 358 -31.22 -49.04 7.31
C TYR A 358 -30.51 -47.71 6.99
N TRP A 359 -29.44 -47.43 7.76
CA TRP A 359 -28.87 -46.09 7.88
C TRP A 359 -28.02 -45.65 6.68
N LYS A 360 -28.29 -44.44 6.20
CA LYS A 360 -27.60 -43.75 5.09
C LYS A 360 -26.13 -43.41 5.40
N ASN A 361 -25.21 -44.39 5.35
CA ASN A 361 -23.76 -44.14 5.16
C ASN A 361 -22.86 -45.36 4.81
N THR A 362 -23.43 -46.53 4.49
CA THR A 362 -22.67 -47.67 3.94
C THR A 362 -23.13 -47.97 2.52
N MET A 363 -22.21 -47.93 1.55
CA MET A 363 -22.48 -48.26 0.15
C MET A 363 -22.70 -49.78 0.01
N LEU A 364 -23.96 -50.20 0.00
CA LEU A 364 -24.36 -51.57 -0.32
C LEU A 364 -24.15 -51.83 -1.82
N ASN A 365 -23.94 -53.09 -2.19
CA ASN A 365 -23.62 -53.50 -3.57
C ASN A 365 -22.40 -52.74 -4.14
N SER A 366 -21.34 -52.59 -3.34
CA SER A 366 -20.14 -51.78 -3.66
C SER A 366 -19.30 -52.29 -4.85
N ASP A 367 -19.63 -53.47 -5.37
CA ASP A 367 -19.10 -54.06 -6.60
C ASP A 367 -19.82 -53.55 -7.87
N TYR A 368 -20.99 -52.92 -7.73
CA TYR A 368 -21.74 -52.30 -8.81
C TYR A 368 -21.30 -50.84 -9.06
N GLY A 369 -21.40 -50.41 -10.32
CA GLY A 369 -20.92 -49.10 -10.77
C GLY A 369 -21.75 -47.92 -10.26
N ALA A 370 -23.05 -48.13 -10.08
CA ALA A 370 -23.97 -47.15 -9.50
C ALA A 370 -25.13 -47.79 -8.73
N TRP A 371 -25.66 -47.08 -7.74
CA TRP A 371 -26.79 -47.53 -6.91
C TRP A 371 -27.86 -46.43 -6.76
N GLN A 372 -29.10 -46.76 -7.09
CA GLN A 372 -30.31 -45.97 -6.86
C GLN A 372 -31.01 -46.40 -5.58
N TYR A 373 -31.25 -45.40 -4.72
CA TYR A 373 -31.66 -45.59 -3.33
C TYR A 373 -32.94 -44.83 -2.95
N THR A 374 -33.45 -43.93 -3.81
CA THR A 374 -34.74 -43.27 -3.62
C THR A 374 -35.32 -42.77 -4.94
N ASP A 375 -36.65 -42.72 -4.98
CA ASP A 375 -37.58 -42.34 -6.04
C ASP A 375 -38.18 -40.91 -5.86
N SER A 376 -37.56 -40.09 -5.01
CA SER A 376 -38.04 -38.73 -4.72
C SER A 376 -36.93 -37.80 -4.24
N PHE A 377 -36.79 -36.66 -4.91
CA PHE A 377 -35.84 -35.61 -4.51
C PHE A 377 -36.41 -34.75 -3.36
N ASN A 378 -36.06 -35.06 -2.11
CA ASN A 378 -36.43 -34.27 -0.92
C ASN A 378 -37.94 -33.97 -0.78
N GLY A 379 -38.82 -34.83 -1.33
CA GLY A 379 -40.27 -34.63 -1.32
C GLY A 379 -40.81 -33.62 -2.34
N TYR A 380 -39.98 -33.19 -3.30
CA TYR A 380 -40.40 -32.43 -4.47
C TYR A 380 -40.35 -33.33 -5.71
N ASP A 381 -41.50 -33.53 -6.34
CA ASP A 381 -41.73 -34.37 -7.53
C ASP A 381 -41.24 -35.84 -7.40
N GLY A 382 -42.18 -36.76 -7.14
CA GLY A 382 -41.93 -38.20 -7.05
C GLY A 382 -41.83 -38.88 -8.42
N SER A 383 -40.94 -38.36 -9.27
CA SER A 383 -40.71 -38.85 -10.64
C SER A 383 -39.26 -38.74 -11.14
N ILE A 384 -38.33 -38.31 -10.26
CA ILE A 384 -36.90 -38.18 -10.53
C ILE A 384 -36.15 -39.12 -9.60
N ASP A 385 -35.42 -40.08 -10.17
CA ASP A 385 -34.65 -41.04 -9.39
C ASP A 385 -33.27 -40.50 -8.99
N MET A 386 -32.78 -40.92 -7.82
CA MET A 386 -31.49 -40.49 -7.26
C MET A 386 -30.54 -41.66 -6.97
N GLY A 387 -29.27 -41.49 -7.34
CA GLY A 387 -28.23 -42.50 -7.06
C GLY A 387 -26.82 -41.96 -6.85
N MET A 388 -25.92 -42.87 -6.46
CA MET A 388 -24.49 -42.64 -6.29
C MET A 388 -23.69 -43.41 -7.36
N PHE A 389 -22.77 -42.74 -8.07
CA PHE A 389 -22.10 -43.25 -9.26
C PHE A 389 -20.58 -43.29 -9.05
N SER A 390 -20.05 -44.46 -8.67
CA SER A 390 -18.86 -44.52 -7.82
C SER A 390 -17.49 -44.43 -8.52
N THR A 391 -17.32 -44.98 -9.73
CA THR A 391 -15.96 -45.30 -10.22
C THR A 391 -15.65 -45.22 -11.72
N TYR A 392 -16.60 -45.36 -12.66
CA TYR A 392 -16.25 -45.60 -14.08
C TYR A 392 -16.29 -44.38 -15.03
N MET A 393 -16.79 -43.23 -14.59
CA MET A 393 -16.98 -42.05 -15.45
C MET A 393 -15.81 -41.03 -15.43
N SER A 394 -14.60 -41.43 -14.99
CA SER A 394 -13.49 -40.47 -14.75
C SER A 394 -12.04 -40.97 -14.95
N LEU A 395 -11.81 -42.08 -15.67
CA LEU A 395 -10.43 -42.61 -15.89
C LEU A 395 -9.63 -41.84 -16.97
N ASN A 396 -9.09 -40.68 -16.57
CA ASN A 396 -8.14 -39.86 -17.32
C ASN A 396 -6.97 -39.40 -16.42
N GLY A 397 -5.75 -39.38 -16.95
CA GLY A 397 -4.54 -38.92 -16.26
C GLY A 397 -3.58 -40.03 -15.83
N GLU A 398 -2.51 -39.66 -15.10
CA GLU A 398 -1.56 -40.62 -14.51
C GLU A 398 -2.12 -41.25 -13.23
N LYS A 399 -1.85 -42.55 -13.05
CA LYS A 399 -2.28 -43.34 -11.90
C LYS A 399 -1.23 -44.38 -11.52
N GLN A 400 -0.96 -44.53 -10.22
CA GLN A 400 -0.09 -45.58 -9.72
C GLN A 400 -0.89 -46.85 -9.41
N GLU A 401 -0.41 -48.01 -9.87
CA GLU A 401 -1.00 -49.32 -9.63
C GLU A 401 0.12 -50.35 -9.45
N ASN A 402 0.07 -51.17 -8.39
CA ASN A 402 1.07 -52.20 -8.07
C ASN A 402 2.53 -51.70 -8.09
N GLY A 403 2.75 -50.44 -7.70
CA GLY A 403 4.06 -49.77 -7.68
C GLY A 403 4.44 -49.05 -8.99
N TYR A 404 3.82 -49.39 -10.12
CA TYR A 404 4.09 -48.78 -11.42
C TYR A 404 3.15 -47.62 -11.72
N TRP A 405 3.65 -46.63 -12.47
CA TRP A 405 2.83 -45.52 -12.99
C TRP A 405 2.34 -45.82 -14.40
N TYR A 406 1.06 -45.55 -14.64
CA TYR A 406 0.35 -45.73 -15.91
C TYR A 406 -0.34 -44.42 -16.31
N LEU A 407 -0.33 -44.08 -17.60
CA LEU A 407 -1.15 -42.99 -18.15
C LEU A 407 -2.43 -43.57 -18.76
N TYR A 408 -3.58 -43.06 -18.34
CA TYR A 408 -4.88 -43.36 -18.93
C TYR A 408 -5.38 -42.18 -19.77
N LYS A 409 -5.88 -42.47 -20.97
CA LYS A 409 -6.65 -41.54 -21.80
C LYS A 409 -7.95 -42.23 -22.21
N ASN A 410 -9.09 -41.69 -21.79
CA ASN A 410 -10.44 -42.25 -21.96
C ASN A 410 -10.52 -43.74 -21.57
N GLY A 411 -9.99 -44.09 -20.39
CA GLY A 411 -9.93 -45.46 -19.88
C GLY A 411 -8.85 -46.36 -20.51
N VAL A 412 -8.18 -45.95 -21.60
CA VAL A 412 -7.17 -46.75 -22.30
C VAL A 412 -5.76 -46.43 -21.78
N ARG A 413 -5.00 -47.47 -21.38
CA ARG A 413 -3.59 -47.35 -20.99
C ARG A 413 -2.72 -46.95 -22.19
N GLN A 414 -1.89 -45.93 -22.00
CA GLN A 414 -0.98 -45.42 -23.02
C GLN A 414 0.37 -46.13 -22.98
N THR A 415 1.06 -46.17 -24.12
CA THR A 415 2.41 -46.74 -24.29
C THR A 415 3.29 -45.79 -25.10
N GLY A 416 4.60 -46.06 -25.17
CA GLY A 416 5.57 -45.26 -25.91
C GLY A 416 5.90 -43.92 -25.24
N PHE A 417 6.50 -43.01 -26.01
CA PHE A 417 6.74 -41.63 -25.57
C PHE A 417 5.42 -40.88 -25.44
N GLN A 418 5.24 -40.18 -24.33
CA GLN A 418 4.06 -39.36 -24.05
C GLN A 418 4.51 -37.99 -23.52
N SER A 419 3.97 -36.92 -24.09
CA SER A 419 4.03 -35.59 -23.47
C SER A 419 2.83 -35.42 -22.55
N LEU A 420 3.10 -34.98 -21.32
CA LEU A 420 2.12 -34.79 -20.25
C LEU A 420 1.73 -33.31 -20.13
N SER A 421 0.60 -33.03 -19.47
CA SER A 421 0.05 -31.67 -19.33
C SER A 421 0.86 -30.75 -18.42
N ASP A 422 1.83 -31.29 -17.67
CA ASP A 422 2.81 -30.54 -16.88
C ASP A 422 4.12 -30.24 -17.63
N GLY A 423 4.19 -30.60 -18.93
CA GLY A 423 5.35 -30.39 -19.78
C GLY A 423 6.39 -31.51 -19.74
N ARG A 424 6.24 -32.55 -18.91
CA ARG A 424 7.14 -33.72 -18.96
C ARG A 424 6.96 -34.50 -20.26
N THR A 425 8.06 -34.86 -20.91
CA THR A 425 8.10 -36.02 -21.80
C THR A 425 8.53 -37.24 -20.99
N VAL A 426 7.75 -38.31 -21.04
CA VAL A 426 8.01 -39.58 -20.34
C VAL A 426 7.90 -40.75 -21.33
N TYR A 427 8.32 -41.95 -20.94
CA TYR A 427 8.17 -43.16 -21.74
C TYR A 427 7.50 -44.29 -20.96
N TYR A 428 6.43 -44.86 -21.52
CA TYR A 428 5.73 -46.04 -21.02
C TYR A 428 6.10 -47.26 -21.86
N ASN A 429 6.45 -48.38 -21.23
CA ASN A 429 6.80 -49.62 -21.94
C ASN A 429 5.57 -50.26 -22.62
N SER A 430 5.76 -51.41 -23.28
CA SER A 430 4.69 -52.16 -23.95
C SER A 430 3.59 -52.69 -23.01
N GLN A 431 3.82 -52.69 -21.69
CA GLN A 431 2.84 -53.03 -20.66
C GLN A 431 2.15 -51.78 -20.06
N GLY A 432 2.49 -50.58 -20.56
CA GLY A 432 1.98 -49.29 -20.10
C GLY A 432 2.65 -48.72 -18.85
N GLN A 433 3.78 -49.28 -18.40
CA GLN A 433 4.49 -48.86 -17.19
C GLN A 433 5.52 -47.77 -17.49
N MET A 434 5.52 -46.66 -16.74
CA MET A 434 6.54 -45.61 -16.87
C MET A 434 7.94 -46.14 -16.59
N GLN A 435 8.92 -45.75 -17.41
CA GLN A 435 10.31 -46.16 -17.30
C GLN A 435 11.20 -45.09 -16.65
N TYR A 436 12.31 -45.53 -16.06
CA TYR A 436 13.22 -44.72 -15.25
C TYR A 436 14.68 -45.12 -15.56
N GLY A 437 15.64 -44.21 -15.34
CA GLY A 437 17.06 -44.43 -15.56
C GLY A 437 17.48 -44.46 -17.04
N GLU A 438 18.67 -45.01 -17.31
CA GLU A 438 19.14 -45.21 -18.70
C GLU A 438 18.34 -46.33 -19.37
N GLN A 439 17.83 -46.07 -20.58
CA GLN A 439 17.01 -46.99 -21.36
C GLN A 439 17.48 -47.00 -22.81
N ASN A 440 17.69 -48.18 -23.41
CA ASN A 440 17.93 -48.29 -24.86
C ASN A 440 16.60 -48.53 -25.58
N ILE A 441 16.16 -47.57 -26.39
CA ILE A 441 14.89 -47.60 -27.11
C ILE A 441 15.20 -47.41 -28.60
N ASN A 442 14.85 -48.40 -29.42
CA ASN A 442 15.11 -48.40 -30.86
C ASN A 442 16.59 -48.13 -31.25
N GLY A 443 17.53 -48.62 -30.43
CA GLY A 443 18.98 -48.45 -30.63
C GLY A 443 19.59 -47.20 -30.01
N TYR A 444 18.79 -46.20 -29.63
CA TYR A 444 19.26 -44.98 -28.99
C TYR A 444 19.17 -45.09 -27.47
N TRP A 445 20.14 -44.53 -26.76
CA TRP A 445 20.12 -44.43 -25.30
C TRP A 445 19.44 -43.13 -24.87
N TYR A 446 18.48 -43.25 -23.96
CA TYR A 446 17.75 -42.18 -23.29
C TYR A 446 18.03 -42.24 -21.79
N TYR A 447 17.81 -41.16 -21.06
CA TYR A 447 17.70 -41.18 -19.59
C TYR A 447 16.37 -40.58 -19.16
N PHE A 448 15.68 -41.25 -18.25
CA PHE A 448 14.47 -40.75 -17.59
C PHE A 448 14.78 -40.55 -16.11
N ASP A 449 14.41 -39.40 -15.55
CA ASP A 449 14.66 -39.11 -14.14
C ASP A 449 14.05 -40.19 -13.23
N LYS A 450 14.78 -40.57 -12.18
CA LYS A 450 14.42 -41.69 -11.30
C LYS A 450 13.27 -41.40 -10.32
N THR A 451 12.79 -40.17 -10.26
CA THR A 451 11.65 -39.74 -9.42
C THR A 451 10.45 -39.34 -10.27
N SER A 452 10.63 -38.52 -11.31
CA SER A 452 9.52 -37.97 -12.12
C SER A 452 9.27 -38.70 -13.46
N GLY A 453 10.18 -39.60 -13.87
CA GLY A 453 10.15 -40.22 -15.19
C GLY A 453 10.47 -39.26 -16.36
N THR A 454 10.88 -38.02 -16.09
CA THR A 454 11.12 -37.01 -17.13
C THR A 454 12.33 -37.37 -17.98
N MET A 455 12.17 -37.40 -19.30
CA MET A 455 13.25 -37.58 -20.27
C MET A 455 14.26 -36.42 -20.17
N ALA A 456 15.54 -36.73 -20.03
CA ALA A 456 16.60 -35.74 -19.99
C ALA A 456 16.99 -35.25 -21.40
N ILE A 457 17.31 -33.95 -21.48
CA ILE A 457 17.87 -33.28 -22.67
C ILE A 457 19.01 -32.36 -22.23
N GLY A 458 19.99 -32.10 -23.10
CA GLY A 458 21.17 -31.32 -22.77
C GLY A 458 22.22 -32.11 -21.98
N PHE A 459 23.07 -31.39 -21.24
CA PHE A 459 24.10 -31.98 -20.39
C PHE A 459 23.50 -32.60 -19.13
N THR A 460 23.71 -33.90 -18.94
CA THR A 460 23.18 -34.67 -17.81
C THR A 460 24.31 -35.34 -17.05
N LYS A 461 24.37 -35.12 -15.74
CA LYS A 461 25.23 -35.89 -14.84
C LYS A 461 24.48 -37.13 -14.36
N LEU A 462 24.95 -38.31 -14.74
CA LEU A 462 24.35 -39.59 -14.42
C LEU A 462 24.72 -40.07 -13.01
N PRO A 463 23.97 -41.00 -12.41
CA PRO A 463 24.21 -41.49 -11.04
C PRO A 463 25.55 -42.21 -10.81
N ASP A 464 26.25 -42.61 -11.87
CA ASP A 464 27.61 -43.19 -11.81
C ASP A 464 28.73 -42.14 -11.91
N GLY A 465 28.36 -40.86 -12.03
CA GLY A 465 29.28 -39.73 -12.14
C GLY A 465 29.62 -39.30 -13.57
N ARG A 466 29.24 -40.05 -14.62
CA ARG A 466 29.42 -39.61 -16.02
C ARG A 466 28.67 -38.30 -16.25
N ILE A 467 29.30 -37.35 -16.93
CA ILE A 467 28.57 -36.30 -17.64
C ILE A 467 28.39 -36.77 -19.08
N VAL A 468 27.15 -36.75 -19.58
CA VAL A 468 26.79 -37.10 -20.96
C VAL A 468 25.95 -35.99 -21.57
N TYR A 469 25.69 -36.02 -22.88
CA TYR A 469 24.80 -35.06 -23.53
C TYR A 469 23.71 -35.77 -24.32
N TYR A 470 22.45 -35.41 -24.04
CA TYR A 470 21.27 -35.85 -24.78
C TYR A 470 20.83 -34.75 -25.75
N ASN A 471 20.52 -35.09 -27.01
CA ASN A 471 20.00 -34.11 -27.96
C ASN A 471 18.56 -33.68 -27.62
N THR A 472 17.97 -32.77 -28.42
CA THR A 472 16.58 -32.31 -28.27
C THR A 472 15.53 -33.42 -28.37
N GLN A 473 15.89 -34.58 -28.90
CA GLN A 473 15.06 -35.78 -29.01
C GLN A 473 15.31 -36.76 -27.86
N GLY A 474 16.13 -36.39 -26.85
CA GLY A 474 16.46 -37.23 -25.69
C GLY A 474 17.49 -38.33 -25.95
N GLN A 475 18.22 -38.30 -27.07
CA GLN A 475 19.16 -39.35 -27.48
C GLN A 475 20.60 -38.99 -27.10
N MET A 476 21.30 -39.90 -26.44
CA MET A 476 22.71 -39.70 -26.02
C MET A 476 23.63 -39.53 -27.24
N GLN A 477 24.53 -38.54 -27.17
CA GLN A 477 25.48 -38.21 -28.23
C GLN A 477 26.87 -38.78 -27.95
N TYR A 478 27.64 -38.99 -29.03
CA TYR A 478 28.94 -39.67 -29.02
C TYR A 478 29.93 -38.95 -29.94
N GLY A 479 31.22 -39.15 -29.72
CA GLY A 479 32.30 -38.59 -30.54
C GLY A 479 32.46 -37.08 -30.38
N SER A 480 33.06 -36.45 -31.38
CA SER A 480 33.20 -34.98 -31.42
C SER A 480 31.85 -34.33 -31.70
N GLN A 481 31.44 -33.39 -30.85
CA GLN A 481 30.18 -32.66 -30.97
C GLN A 481 30.42 -31.15 -30.84
N THR A 482 29.62 -30.35 -31.54
CA THR A 482 29.63 -28.89 -31.41
C THR A 482 28.29 -28.45 -30.80
N ILE A 483 28.33 -27.92 -29.59
CA ILE A 483 27.14 -27.53 -28.81
C ILE A 483 27.33 -26.07 -28.41
N ASN A 484 26.41 -25.19 -28.82
CA ASN A 484 26.50 -23.74 -28.60
C ASN A 484 27.86 -23.15 -29.02
N ASN A 485 28.31 -23.48 -30.23
CA ASN A 485 29.62 -23.17 -30.83
C ASN A 485 30.87 -23.78 -30.15
N ASN A 486 30.76 -24.25 -28.90
CA ASN A 486 31.84 -24.93 -28.20
C ASN A 486 31.97 -26.38 -28.67
N LYS A 487 33.21 -26.89 -28.74
CA LYS A 487 33.50 -28.29 -29.08
C LYS A 487 33.66 -29.14 -27.84
N TYR A 488 33.05 -30.31 -27.86
CA TYR A 488 33.12 -31.34 -26.81
C TYR A 488 33.48 -32.68 -27.47
N TYR A 489 33.96 -33.64 -26.67
CA TYR A 489 34.09 -35.03 -27.10
C TYR A 489 33.45 -35.94 -26.08
N PHE A 490 32.58 -36.84 -26.55
CA PHE A 490 31.93 -37.86 -25.75
C PHE A 490 32.48 -39.23 -26.14
N ASN A 491 32.90 -40.02 -25.16
CA ASN A 491 33.47 -41.35 -25.36
C ASN A 491 32.52 -42.24 -26.18
N THR A 492 33.00 -42.81 -27.28
CA THR A 492 32.17 -43.50 -28.29
C THR A 492 31.58 -44.85 -27.86
N VAL A 493 31.75 -45.24 -26.58
CA VAL A 493 31.17 -46.45 -25.99
C VAL A 493 30.26 -46.11 -24.81
N SER A 494 30.68 -45.18 -23.94
CA SER A 494 29.99 -44.87 -22.67
C SER A 494 29.22 -43.54 -22.67
N GLY A 495 29.34 -42.73 -23.72
CA GLY A 495 28.78 -41.38 -23.80
C GLY A 495 29.45 -40.34 -22.87
N ALA A 496 30.44 -40.75 -22.07
CA ALA A 496 31.08 -39.89 -21.07
C ALA A 496 31.89 -38.75 -21.71
N MET A 497 31.66 -37.51 -21.27
CA MET A 497 32.39 -36.33 -21.69
C MET A 497 33.87 -36.41 -21.32
N ALA A 498 34.74 -36.08 -22.27
CA ALA A 498 36.18 -35.96 -22.05
C ALA A 498 36.49 -34.74 -21.15
N LEU A 499 37.42 -34.92 -20.22
CA LEU A 499 37.89 -33.92 -19.27
C LEU A 499 39.41 -34.08 -19.13
N GLY A 500 40.15 -32.97 -19.10
CA GLY A 500 41.60 -32.94 -19.09
C GLY A 500 42.21 -33.33 -20.44
N GLU A 501 43.50 -33.69 -20.42
CA GLU A 501 44.18 -34.18 -21.63
C GLU A 501 43.67 -35.56 -22.05
N THR A 502 43.15 -35.66 -23.27
CA THR A 502 42.51 -36.85 -23.84
C THR A 502 43.15 -37.20 -25.18
N THR A 503 43.64 -38.43 -25.34
CA THR A 503 44.15 -38.95 -26.62
C THR A 503 43.02 -39.42 -27.52
N ILE A 504 42.90 -38.82 -28.71
CA ILE A 504 41.93 -39.20 -29.75
C ILE A 504 42.70 -39.45 -31.05
N ASN A 505 42.59 -40.65 -31.62
CA ASN A 505 43.26 -41.05 -32.87
C ASN A 505 44.79 -40.76 -32.88
N GLY A 506 45.47 -41.01 -31.75
CA GLY A 506 46.92 -40.81 -31.61
C GLY A 506 47.37 -39.35 -31.45
N ARG A 507 46.47 -38.41 -31.18
CA ARG A 507 46.78 -37.01 -30.83
C ARG A 507 46.13 -36.63 -29.51
N ASN A 508 46.82 -35.84 -28.70
CA ASN A 508 46.30 -35.36 -27.43
C ASN A 508 45.62 -34.00 -27.60
N TYR A 509 44.47 -33.83 -26.97
CA TYR A 509 43.65 -32.61 -26.94
C TYR A 509 43.31 -32.31 -25.48
N TYR A 510 43.26 -31.04 -25.07
CA TYR A 510 42.77 -30.69 -23.74
C TYR A 510 41.29 -30.33 -23.80
N TYR A 511 40.51 -30.96 -22.93
CA TYR A 511 39.15 -30.57 -22.61
C TYR A 511 39.16 -29.96 -21.22
N ASN A 512 38.58 -28.77 -21.04
CA ASN A 512 38.52 -28.08 -19.77
C ASN A 512 37.91 -28.99 -18.69
N ILE A 513 38.56 -29.16 -17.54
CA ILE A 513 38.13 -30.14 -16.52
C ILE A 513 36.79 -29.78 -15.85
N ASN A 514 36.38 -28.51 -15.91
CA ASN A 514 35.15 -28.00 -15.30
C ASN A 514 34.01 -27.90 -16.33
N THR A 515 34.31 -27.51 -17.58
CA THR A 515 33.28 -27.26 -18.61
C THR A 515 33.21 -28.32 -19.71
N GLY A 516 34.25 -29.13 -19.92
CA GLY A 516 34.35 -30.10 -21.03
C GLY A 516 34.62 -29.50 -22.41
N VAL A 517 34.82 -28.18 -22.52
CA VAL A 517 35.11 -27.49 -23.78
C VAL A 517 36.54 -27.81 -24.25
N GLN A 518 36.73 -28.07 -25.54
CA GLN A 518 38.05 -28.22 -26.15
C GLN A 518 38.81 -26.88 -26.11
N GLU A 519 39.85 -26.81 -25.30
CA GLU A 519 40.71 -25.64 -25.18
C GLU A 519 41.78 -25.59 -26.29
N LYS A 520 42.30 -24.38 -26.55
CA LYS A 520 43.27 -24.11 -27.62
C LYS A 520 44.20 -22.94 -27.27
N GLY A 521 45.31 -22.83 -28.00
CA GLY A 521 46.34 -21.82 -27.74
C GLY A 521 47.21 -22.24 -26.55
N LEU A 522 47.58 -21.28 -25.71
CA LEU A 522 48.24 -21.56 -24.43
C LEU A 522 47.19 -21.98 -23.40
N VAL A 523 47.21 -23.26 -23.02
CA VAL A 523 46.23 -23.87 -22.12
C VAL A 523 46.92 -24.33 -20.84
N TYR A 524 46.37 -23.96 -19.69
CA TYR A 524 46.87 -24.40 -18.39
C TYR A 524 46.33 -25.80 -18.07
N ASN A 525 47.23 -26.77 -18.02
CA ASN A 525 46.91 -28.14 -17.65
C ASN A 525 46.89 -28.28 -16.13
N GLN A 526 45.68 -28.30 -15.55
CA GLN A 526 45.50 -28.29 -14.10
C GLN A 526 46.07 -29.53 -13.39
N ASN A 527 46.29 -30.64 -14.11
CA ASN A 527 46.86 -31.86 -13.55
C ASN A 527 48.40 -31.83 -13.51
N THR A 528 49.05 -31.18 -14.48
CA THR A 528 50.52 -31.08 -14.57
C THR A 528 51.07 -29.76 -14.04
N LYS A 529 50.19 -28.78 -13.76
CA LYS A 529 50.51 -27.39 -13.37
C LYS A 529 51.38 -26.62 -14.38
N LYS A 530 51.42 -27.11 -15.62
CA LYS A 530 52.14 -26.51 -16.75
C LYS A 530 51.19 -25.74 -17.67
N LEU A 531 51.72 -24.70 -18.31
CA LEU A 531 51.12 -24.08 -19.49
C LEU A 531 51.62 -24.84 -20.74
N GLN A 532 50.71 -25.33 -21.58
CA GLN A 532 51.00 -26.15 -22.77
C GLN A 532 50.33 -25.57 -24.03
N TYR A 533 50.96 -25.71 -25.21
CA TYR A 533 50.40 -25.18 -26.46
C TYR A 533 49.62 -26.23 -27.27
N TYR A 534 48.32 -26.01 -27.43
CA TYR A 534 47.42 -26.78 -28.29
C TYR A 534 47.08 -25.96 -29.54
N ASP A 535 47.28 -26.56 -30.71
CA ASP A 535 47.20 -25.92 -32.03
C ASP A 535 45.89 -25.15 -32.27
N SER A 536 45.97 -23.86 -32.59
CA SER A 536 44.79 -22.99 -32.71
C SER A 536 43.80 -23.42 -33.80
N ALA A 537 44.25 -24.09 -34.86
CA ALA A 537 43.36 -24.66 -35.89
C ALA A 537 42.72 -25.98 -35.43
N THR A 538 43.54 -26.96 -35.04
CA THR A 538 43.14 -28.37 -34.85
C THR A 538 42.81 -28.76 -33.41
N GLY A 539 43.33 -28.04 -32.41
CA GLY A 539 43.22 -28.33 -30.97
C GLY A 539 44.20 -29.39 -30.45
N ALA A 540 45.11 -29.92 -31.28
CA ALA A 540 46.05 -30.96 -30.87
C ALA A 540 47.31 -30.35 -30.21
N LEU A 541 47.81 -30.99 -29.15
CA LEU A 541 49.07 -30.63 -28.48
C LEU A 541 50.24 -30.59 -29.47
N LYS A 542 51.06 -29.53 -29.43
CA LYS A 542 52.29 -29.43 -30.22
C LYS A 542 53.50 -29.93 -29.44
N THR A 543 53.95 -31.13 -29.74
CA THR A 543 55.24 -31.67 -29.26
C THR A 543 56.32 -31.51 -30.34
N GLY A 544 57.58 -31.51 -29.92
CA GLY A 544 58.74 -31.47 -30.84
C GLY A 544 58.95 -30.16 -31.61
N VAL A 545 58.32 -29.05 -31.21
CA VAL A 545 58.50 -27.70 -31.78
C VAL A 545 59.11 -26.80 -30.70
N SER A 546 60.15 -26.04 -31.03
CA SER A 546 60.89 -25.21 -30.06
C SER A 546 60.22 -23.89 -29.69
N SER A 547 59.32 -23.37 -30.52
CA SER A 547 58.67 -22.08 -30.30
C SER A 547 57.39 -21.90 -31.12
N ILE A 548 56.44 -21.14 -30.60
CA ILE A 548 55.23 -20.70 -31.31
C ILE A 548 55.09 -19.17 -31.25
N ALA A 549 54.22 -18.60 -32.08
CA ALA A 549 53.81 -17.21 -31.98
C ALA A 549 52.41 -17.12 -31.36
N ASP A 550 52.23 -16.27 -30.35
CA ASP A 550 50.93 -15.83 -29.83
C ASP A 550 50.81 -14.32 -30.00
N GLY A 551 49.99 -13.89 -30.97
CA GLY A 551 49.94 -12.48 -31.40
C GLY A 551 51.29 -12.02 -31.96
N SER A 552 51.90 -11.03 -31.32
CA SER A 552 53.24 -10.51 -31.62
C SER A 552 54.39 -11.31 -30.98
N ASP A 553 54.09 -12.15 -30.00
CA ASP A 553 55.08 -12.60 -29.02
C ASP A 553 55.50 -14.04 -29.31
N ILE A 554 56.82 -14.31 -29.26
CA ILE A 554 57.37 -15.65 -29.53
C ILE A 554 57.56 -16.40 -28.21
N VAL A 555 56.76 -17.44 -27.99
CA VAL A 555 56.80 -18.27 -26.78
C VAL A 555 57.64 -19.52 -27.05
N GLN A 556 58.70 -19.71 -26.26
CA GLN A 556 59.57 -20.89 -26.33
C GLN A 556 58.88 -22.09 -25.67
N LEU A 557 59.04 -23.28 -26.26
CA LEU A 557 58.42 -24.52 -25.82
C LEU A 557 59.48 -25.63 -25.60
N ASN A 558 59.19 -26.47 -24.62
CA ASN A 558 59.87 -27.74 -24.37
C ASN A 558 59.37 -28.81 -25.36
N SER A 559 60.09 -29.94 -25.46
CA SER A 559 59.73 -31.04 -26.36
C SER A 559 58.36 -31.67 -26.08
N ASP A 560 57.84 -31.56 -24.84
CA ASP A 560 56.51 -32.01 -24.41
C ASP A 560 55.37 -31.00 -24.73
N GLY A 561 55.70 -29.88 -25.38
CA GLY A 561 54.75 -28.82 -25.72
C GLY A 561 54.41 -27.87 -24.57
N SER A 562 55.05 -28.02 -23.41
CA SER A 562 54.95 -27.04 -22.32
C SER A 562 55.82 -25.81 -22.56
N VAL A 563 55.44 -24.65 -22.02
CA VAL A 563 56.24 -23.43 -22.11
C VAL A 563 57.58 -23.61 -21.39
N ASN A 564 58.67 -23.22 -22.05
CA ASN A 564 59.98 -23.21 -21.42
C ASN A 564 60.03 -22.08 -20.36
N THR A 565 60.36 -22.45 -19.12
CA THR A 565 60.47 -21.57 -17.95
C THR A 565 61.91 -21.50 -17.42
N GLU A 566 62.90 -21.97 -18.19
CA GLU A 566 64.32 -21.82 -17.90
C GLU A 566 64.68 -20.33 -17.71
N GLY A 567 65.33 -20.02 -16.58
CA GLY A 567 65.66 -18.65 -16.19
C GLY A 567 64.52 -17.86 -15.53
N TYR A 568 63.31 -18.42 -15.37
CA TYR A 568 62.25 -17.77 -14.61
C TYR A 568 62.52 -17.88 -13.10
N THR A 569 62.31 -16.78 -12.38
CA THR A 569 62.24 -16.71 -10.91
C THR A 569 60.78 -16.74 -10.45
N THR A 570 60.49 -16.88 -9.16
CA THR A 570 59.11 -16.75 -8.67
C THR A 570 58.58 -15.32 -8.89
N GLY A 571 57.47 -15.16 -9.63
CA GLY A 571 56.94 -13.85 -10.01
C GLY A 571 55.87 -13.88 -11.11
N ILE A 572 55.41 -12.70 -11.53
CA ILE A 572 54.44 -12.53 -12.63
C ILE A 572 55.19 -12.41 -13.97
N TYR A 573 54.81 -13.22 -14.95
CA TYR A 573 55.37 -13.21 -16.31
C TYR A 573 54.26 -13.03 -17.34
N LYS A 574 54.45 -12.11 -18.30
CA LYS A 574 53.64 -12.07 -19.53
C LYS A 574 54.14 -13.16 -20.48
N ILE A 575 53.25 -14.05 -20.90
CA ILE A 575 53.53 -15.17 -21.80
C ILE A 575 52.48 -15.11 -22.91
N GLY A 576 52.91 -14.67 -24.09
CA GLY A 576 51.99 -14.32 -25.17
C GLY A 576 51.10 -13.14 -24.76
N SER A 577 49.82 -13.24 -25.12
CA SER A 577 48.76 -12.29 -24.80
C SER A 577 48.51 -12.06 -23.29
N SER A 578 48.83 -13.03 -22.43
CA SER A 578 48.34 -13.10 -21.04
C SER A 578 49.45 -13.05 -19.99
N SER A 579 49.13 -12.71 -18.74
CA SER A 579 50.07 -12.77 -17.60
C SER A 579 49.75 -13.93 -16.67
N TYR A 580 50.79 -14.54 -16.08
CA TYR A 580 50.71 -15.75 -15.24
C TYR A 580 51.65 -15.62 -14.03
N TYR A 581 51.32 -16.21 -12.89
CA TYR A 581 52.24 -16.30 -11.74
C TYR A 581 52.98 -17.64 -11.74
N TYR A 582 54.30 -17.59 -11.87
CA TYR A 582 55.18 -18.76 -11.81
C TYR A 582 55.83 -18.87 -10.43
N ASP A 583 55.92 -20.08 -9.90
CA ASP A 583 56.68 -20.38 -8.68
C ASP A 583 57.86 -21.30 -9.01
N ALA A 584 59.04 -20.69 -9.12
CA ALA A 584 60.30 -21.37 -9.42
C ALA A 584 60.75 -22.35 -8.31
N THR A 585 60.16 -22.30 -7.11
CA THR A 585 60.43 -23.29 -6.06
C THR A 585 59.69 -24.61 -6.28
N LYS A 586 58.61 -24.60 -7.08
CA LYS A 586 57.82 -25.78 -7.46
C LYS A 586 57.99 -26.18 -8.92
N GLY A 587 58.32 -25.22 -9.79
CA GLY A 587 58.30 -25.40 -11.25
C GLY A 587 56.89 -25.27 -11.85
N GLU A 588 55.97 -24.61 -11.15
CA GLU A 588 54.52 -24.62 -11.42
C GLU A 588 53.98 -23.21 -11.67
N PHE A 589 52.90 -23.10 -12.45
CA PHE A 589 52.06 -21.89 -12.46
C PHE A 589 50.99 -21.99 -11.38
N LEU A 590 50.89 -20.97 -10.51
CA LEU A 590 49.88 -20.95 -9.43
C LEU A 590 48.63 -20.18 -9.86
N THR A 591 47.50 -20.56 -9.27
CA THR A 591 46.19 -19.91 -9.47
C THR A 591 45.63 -19.34 -8.18
N GLY A 592 44.45 -18.72 -8.25
CA GLY A 592 43.76 -18.12 -7.11
C GLY A 592 44.40 -16.83 -6.62
N TRP A 593 44.15 -16.50 -5.35
CA TRP A 593 44.68 -15.30 -4.70
C TRP A 593 46.18 -15.39 -4.42
N GLN A 594 46.95 -14.42 -4.92
CA GLN A 594 48.37 -14.28 -4.66
C GLN A 594 48.66 -12.90 -4.04
N ALA A 595 49.48 -12.87 -2.98
CA ALA A 595 49.89 -11.65 -2.29
C ALA A 595 51.36 -11.34 -2.59
N ILE A 596 51.61 -10.29 -3.38
CA ILE A 596 52.91 -9.99 -3.97
C ILE A 596 53.27 -8.55 -3.61
N SER A 597 54.37 -8.35 -2.87
CA SER A 597 54.83 -7.03 -2.40
C SER A 597 53.73 -6.18 -1.72
N GLY A 598 52.87 -6.83 -0.91
CA GLY A 598 51.76 -6.19 -0.20
C GLY A 598 50.49 -5.94 -1.03
N LYS A 599 50.55 -6.13 -2.36
CA LYS A 599 49.40 -6.05 -3.26
C LYS A 599 48.75 -7.42 -3.44
N LYS A 600 47.43 -7.45 -3.67
CA LYS A 600 46.68 -8.67 -4.00
C LYS A 600 46.43 -8.76 -5.50
N TYR A 601 46.56 -9.96 -6.02
CA TYR A 601 46.30 -10.36 -7.40
C TYR A 601 45.42 -11.62 -7.38
N TYR A 602 44.63 -11.84 -8.43
CA TYR A 602 43.92 -13.09 -8.64
C TYR A 602 44.27 -13.67 -10.01
N PHE A 603 44.63 -14.94 -10.02
CA PHE A 603 44.90 -15.73 -11.22
C PHE A 603 43.77 -16.73 -11.38
N ASP A 604 43.18 -16.81 -12.57
CA ASP A 604 42.02 -17.66 -12.82
C ASP A 604 42.32 -19.13 -12.48
N THR A 605 41.39 -19.82 -11.83
CA THR A 605 41.59 -21.22 -11.41
C THR A 605 41.76 -22.17 -12.59
N ASP A 606 41.17 -21.81 -13.73
CA ASP A 606 40.97 -22.72 -14.84
C ASP A 606 41.99 -22.47 -15.94
N THR A 607 42.37 -21.21 -16.18
CA THR A 607 43.35 -20.81 -17.20
C THR A 607 44.70 -20.35 -16.66
N ALA A 608 44.84 -20.16 -15.34
CA ALA A 608 45.98 -19.52 -14.67
C ALA A 608 46.30 -18.08 -15.09
N GLN A 609 45.45 -17.45 -15.91
CA GLN A 609 45.64 -16.07 -16.37
C GLN A 609 45.34 -15.06 -15.26
N MET A 610 46.15 -14.02 -15.14
CA MET A 610 45.93 -12.89 -14.26
C MET A 610 44.63 -12.17 -14.65
N ILE A 611 43.74 -11.95 -13.69
CA ILE A 611 42.53 -11.17 -13.88
C ILE A 611 42.86 -9.68 -13.90
N ILE A 612 42.20 -8.97 -14.81
CA ILE A 612 42.13 -7.50 -14.92
C ILE A 612 40.67 -7.12 -15.13
N GLY A 613 40.26 -5.95 -14.63
CA GLY A 613 38.87 -5.53 -14.56
C GLY A 613 38.03 -6.38 -13.59
N GLU A 614 36.71 -6.33 -13.77
CA GLU A 614 35.77 -6.95 -12.84
C GLU A 614 35.68 -8.49 -12.98
N LYS A 615 35.70 -9.18 -11.83
CA LYS A 615 35.50 -10.63 -11.73
C LYS A 615 34.69 -10.98 -10.47
N GLN A 616 33.69 -11.84 -10.63
CA GLN A 616 33.02 -12.47 -9.50
C GLN A 616 33.84 -13.69 -9.01
N ILE A 617 34.14 -13.72 -7.72
CA ILE A 617 34.94 -14.76 -7.05
C ILE A 617 34.22 -15.11 -5.74
N ASN A 618 33.82 -16.37 -5.56
CA ASN A 618 33.07 -16.84 -4.38
C ASN A 618 31.84 -15.95 -4.07
N ASN A 619 31.02 -15.69 -5.09
CA ASN A 619 29.85 -14.81 -5.12
C ASN A 619 30.10 -13.29 -4.93
N TYR A 620 31.26 -12.85 -4.44
CA TYR A 620 31.59 -11.42 -4.35
C TYR A 620 32.20 -10.90 -5.65
N TRP A 621 31.87 -9.67 -6.03
CA TRP A 621 32.55 -8.96 -7.11
C TRP A 621 33.80 -8.25 -6.60
N TYR A 622 34.87 -8.34 -7.37
CA TYR A 622 36.15 -7.65 -7.18
C TYR A 622 36.51 -6.93 -8.49
N ASP A 623 37.23 -5.82 -8.40
CA ASP A 623 37.88 -5.16 -9.54
C ASP A 623 39.41 -5.22 -9.41
N PHE A 624 40.10 -5.25 -10.54
CA PHE A 624 41.55 -5.35 -10.64
C PHE A 624 42.05 -4.33 -11.68
N ASP A 625 43.07 -3.54 -11.36
CA ASP A 625 43.60 -2.55 -12.31
C ASP A 625 44.24 -3.17 -13.56
N ALA A 626 44.70 -2.35 -14.50
CA ALA A 626 45.39 -2.80 -15.71
C ALA A 626 46.72 -3.55 -15.43
N ASN A 627 47.19 -3.58 -14.18
CA ASN A 627 48.36 -4.34 -13.72
C ASN A 627 47.96 -5.61 -12.94
N GLY A 628 46.65 -5.91 -12.79
CA GLY A 628 46.11 -7.03 -12.02
C GLY A 628 46.00 -6.79 -10.51
N VAL A 629 46.12 -5.54 -10.05
CA VAL A 629 46.07 -5.19 -8.62
C VAL A 629 44.62 -5.02 -8.18
N MET A 630 44.19 -5.80 -7.20
CA MET A 630 42.85 -5.72 -6.60
C MET A 630 42.58 -4.31 -6.02
N GLN A 631 41.45 -3.71 -6.40
CA GLN A 631 41.03 -2.37 -5.96
C GLN A 631 40.24 -2.38 -4.65
N THR A 632 40.22 -1.23 -3.96
CA THR A 632 39.48 -0.98 -2.71
C THR A 632 39.09 0.50 -2.62
N GLY A 633 37.96 0.82 -2.00
CA GLY A 633 37.43 2.17 -1.88
C GLY A 633 36.39 2.49 -2.97
N PHE A 634 36.16 3.78 -3.23
CA PHE A 634 35.29 4.22 -4.33
C PHE A 634 36.01 4.01 -5.67
N THR A 635 35.43 3.18 -6.53
CA THR A 635 35.95 2.88 -7.87
C THR A 635 34.96 3.34 -8.93
N LYS A 636 35.47 4.07 -9.93
CA LYS A 636 34.72 4.45 -11.14
C LYS A 636 34.91 3.39 -12.21
N LEU A 637 33.83 2.69 -12.55
CA LEU A 637 33.80 1.66 -13.59
C LEU A 637 33.12 2.21 -14.85
N LEU A 638 33.64 1.81 -16.01
CA LEU A 638 33.14 2.15 -17.33
C LEU A 638 32.53 0.91 -17.98
N ASP A 639 31.21 0.73 -17.85
CA ASP A 639 30.50 -0.15 -18.78
C ASP A 639 30.19 0.64 -20.07
N LYS A 640 29.96 -0.07 -21.17
CA LYS A 640 30.08 0.41 -22.56
C LYS A 640 29.08 1.50 -22.95
N THR A 641 28.13 1.84 -22.09
CA THR A 641 27.13 2.90 -22.29
C THR A 641 26.82 3.74 -21.06
N ASP A 642 27.35 3.43 -19.87
CA ASP A 642 26.99 4.15 -18.63
C ASP A 642 28.11 4.09 -17.58
N GLU A 643 28.30 5.21 -16.86
CA GLU A 643 29.28 5.35 -15.80
C GLU A 643 28.67 4.90 -14.47
N ARG A 644 29.35 4.00 -13.73
CA ARG A 644 28.97 3.65 -12.36
C ARG A 644 30.12 3.85 -11.39
N ILE A 645 29.83 4.53 -10.29
CA ILE A 645 30.71 4.57 -9.11
C ILE A 645 30.21 3.49 -8.17
N VAL A 646 31.11 2.63 -7.70
CA VAL A 646 30.83 1.54 -6.76
C VAL A 646 31.80 1.65 -5.58
N TYR A 647 31.55 0.92 -4.49
CA TYR A 647 32.47 0.85 -3.36
C TYR A 647 32.92 -0.58 -3.08
N TYR A 648 34.24 -0.80 -3.10
CA TYR A 648 34.88 -2.04 -2.70
C TYR A 648 35.38 -1.91 -1.26
N ASN A 649 35.03 -2.85 -0.38
CA ASN A 649 35.48 -2.83 1.02
C ASN A 649 37.00 -3.12 1.15
N SER A 650 37.54 -3.09 2.37
CA SER A 650 38.96 -3.38 2.64
C SER A 650 39.42 -4.81 2.30
N GLN A 651 38.48 -5.73 2.02
CA GLN A 651 38.78 -7.07 1.49
C GLN A 651 38.79 -7.13 -0.04
N GLY A 652 38.30 -6.08 -0.73
CA GLY A 652 38.15 -5.97 -2.18
C GLY A 652 36.76 -6.31 -2.71
N GLN A 653 35.75 -6.50 -1.83
CA GLN A 653 34.42 -6.95 -2.22
C GLN A 653 33.49 -5.76 -2.48
N MET A 654 32.77 -5.77 -3.60
CA MET A 654 31.77 -4.73 -3.91
C MET A 654 30.64 -4.75 -2.88
N GLN A 655 30.24 -3.56 -2.41
CA GLN A 655 29.16 -3.38 -1.44
C GLN A 655 27.84 -2.99 -2.12
N TYR A 656 26.74 -3.28 -1.42
CA TYR A 656 25.36 -3.16 -1.90
C TYR A 656 24.45 -2.67 -0.76
N GLY A 657 23.32 -2.06 -1.09
CA GLY A 657 22.36 -1.52 -0.12
C GLY A 657 22.88 -0.26 0.60
N GLU A 658 22.27 0.07 1.74
CA GLU A 658 22.73 1.16 2.61
C GLU A 658 24.02 0.76 3.36
N GLN A 659 25.01 1.65 3.34
CA GLN A 659 26.36 1.42 3.88
C GLN A 659 26.85 2.66 4.63
N LEU A 660 27.35 2.47 5.85
CA LEU A 660 27.95 3.54 6.67
C LEU A 660 29.47 3.56 6.45
N ILE A 661 29.95 4.50 5.65
CA ILE A 661 31.36 4.62 5.26
C ILE A 661 31.88 5.96 5.77
N ASN A 662 32.97 5.97 6.55
CA ASN A 662 33.59 7.18 7.09
C ASN A 662 32.61 8.14 7.79
N ASN A 663 31.68 7.57 8.58
CA ASN A 663 30.60 8.29 9.27
C ASN A 663 29.61 9.04 8.34
N LYS A 664 29.39 8.51 7.13
CA LYS A 664 28.39 9.00 6.17
C LYS A 664 27.63 7.81 5.58
N TRP A 665 26.33 7.97 5.39
CA TRP A 665 25.49 6.96 4.75
C TRP A 665 25.54 7.09 3.23
N TYR A 666 25.74 5.98 2.55
CA TYR A 666 25.67 5.82 1.10
C TYR A 666 24.69 4.70 0.77
N TYR A 667 24.07 4.72 -0.41
CA TYR A 667 23.34 3.57 -0.94
C TYR A 667 23.97 3.14 -2.27
N PHE A 668 24.18 1.84 -2.44
CA PHE A 668 24.65 1.22 -3.67
C PHE A 668 23.55 0.29 -4.19
N ASP A 669 23.12 0.48 -5.44
CA ASP A 669 22.06 -0.32 -6.05
C ASP A 669 22.33 -1.82 -5.92
N THR A 670 21.35 -2.59 -5.43
CA THR A 670 21.51 -3.99 -5.04
C THR A 670 21.75 -4.96 -6.20
N THR A 671 21.72 -4.47 -7.45
CA THR A 671 21.98 -5.27 -8.65
C THR A 671 23.32 -4.88 -9.30
N SER A 672 23.54 -3.59 -9.49
CA SER A 672 24.68 -3.01 -10.24
C SER A 672 25.82 -2.47 -9.37
N GLY A 673 25.60 -2.32 -8.07
CA GLY A 673 26.52 -1.65 -7.15
C GLY A 673 26.61 -0.13 -7.35
N LYS A 674 25.83 0.47 -8.26
CA LYS A 674 25.90 1.90 -8.60
C LYS A 674 25.47 2.77 -7.40
N MET A 675 26.33 3.67 -6.97
CA MET A 675 26.06 4.62 -5.89
C MET A 675 24.91 5.56 -6.25
N ALA A 676 23.97 5.77 -5.33
CA ALA A 676 22.91 6.77 -5.46
C ALA A 676 23.47 8.20 -5.29
N GLN A 677 22.95 9.15 -6.06
CA GLN A 677 23.31 10.56 -6.03
C GLN A 677 22.05 11.42 -6.11
N GLY A 678 21.99 12.52 -5.35
CA GLY A 678 20.82 13.40 -5.30
C GLY A 678 19.56 12.73 -4.74
N TRP A 679 18.39 13.14 -5.23
CA TRP A 679 17.10 12.56 -4.83
C TRP A 679 17.01 11.09 -5.25
N TYR A 680 16.84 10.20 -4.26
CA TYR A 680 16.70 8.76 -4.49
C TYR A 680 15.52 8.19 -3.69
N LYS A 681 14.77 7.27 -4.28
CA LYS A 681 13.74 6.51 -3.58
C LYS A 681 14.25 5.11 -3.27
N LEU A 682 14.43 4.82 -1.99
CA LEU A 682 14.93 3.53 -1.51
C LEU A 682 13.89 2.40 -1.69
N PRO A 683 14.31 1.11 -1.70
CA PRO A 683 13.40 -0.02 -1.89
C PRO A 683 12.31 -0.16 -0.82
N ASP A 684 12.51 0.39 0.37
CA ASP A 684 11.52 0.44 1.46
C ASP A 684 10.47 1.56 1.28
N GLY A 685 10.66 2.42 0.28
CA GLY A 685 9.76 3.53 -0.05
C GLY A 685 10.23 4.90 0.45
N ARG A 686 11.25 5.01 1.30
CA ARG A 686 11.80 6.31 1.74
C ARG A 686 12.27 7.14 0.54
N LEU A 687 11.87 8.40 0.47
CA LEU A 687 12.50 9.40 -0.38
C LEU A 687 13.61 10.08 0.43
N VAL A 688 14.84 10.03 -0.06
CA VAL A 688 16.05 10.56 0.60
C VAL A 688 16.87 11.40 -0.38
N TYR A 689 17.87 12.14 0.12
CA TYR A 689 18.84 12.85 -0.73
C TYR A 689 20.27 12.47 -0.39
N TYR A 690 21.05 12.05 -1.39
CA TYR A 690 22.49 11.76 -1.28
C TYR A 690 23.32 12.92 -1.83
N ASP A 691 23.87 13.73 -0.93
CA ASP A 691 24.87 14.77 -1.25
C ASP A 691 26.24 14.09 -1.45
N VAL A 692 26.46 13.54 -2.66
CA VAL A 692 27.71 12.86 -3.05
C VAL A 692 28.10 13.11 -4.52
N ASP A 693 29.38 13.43 -4.75
CA ASP A 693 29.97 13.65 -6.08
C ASP A 693 30.41 12.35 -6.78
N ASN A 694 30.98 12.47 -7.99
CA ASN A 694 31.48 11.33 -8.79
C ASN A 694 32.77 10.68 -8.23
N SER A 695 33.09 10.89 -6.96
CA SER A 695 34.17 10.24 -6.21
C SER A 695 33.79 9.91 -4.76
N GLY A 696 32.51 10.07 -4.39
CA GLY A 696 32.00 9.80 -3.04
C GLY A 696 32.24 10.92 -2.01
N ASN A 697 32.72 12.10 -2.42
CA ASN A 697 32.85 13.28 -1.55
C ASN A 697 31.49 13.99 -1.39
N GLY A 698 31.28 14.66 -0.27
CA GLY A 698 30.00 15.28 0.10
C GLY A 698 29.58 14.88 1.51
N GLN A 699 28.32 15.07 1.90
CA GLN A 699 27.79 14.66 3.21
C GLN A 699 27.28 13.21 3.26
N GLY A 700 26.99 12.57 2.12
CA GLY A 700 26.25 11.31 2.09
C GLY A 700 24.73 11.55 2.13
N MET A 701 23.97 10.63 2.71
CA MET A 701 22.54 10.85 2.97
C MET A 701 22.34 12.05 3.90
N LEU A 702 21.51 12.99 3.47
CA LEU A 702 21.17 14.19 4.24
C LEU A 702 20.23 13.88 5.41
N HIS A 703 20.45 14.58 6.53
CA HIS A 703 19.70 14.46 7.77
C HIS A 703 19.43 15.85 8.36
N GLY A 704 18.28 16.03 9.02
CA GLY A 704 17.84 17.31 9.59
C GLY A 704 17.36 18.33 8.55
N MET A 705 17.25 19.60 8.97
CA MET A 705 16.93 20.70 8.06
C MET A 705 18.14 21.02 7.16
N GLN A 706 17.98 20.87 5.85
CA GLN A 706 19.07 21.00 4.87
C GLN A 706 18.63 21.83 3.65
N GLN A 707 19.59 22.54 3.04
CA GLN A 707 19.36 23.25 1.79
C GLN A 707 19.74 22.37 0.59
N VAL A 708 18.79 22.15 -0.32
CA VAL A 708 18.99 21.41 -1.59
C VAL A 708 18.68 22.36 -2.74
N GLY A 709 19.72 22.81 -3.44
CA GLY A 709 19.59 23.89 -4.42
C GLY A 709 19.22 25.21 -3.75
N ASN A 710 18.08 25.80 -4.12
CA ASN A 710 17.57 27.05 -3.54
C ASN A 710 16.62 26.81 -2.35
N ASP A 711 16.12 25.58 -2.19
CA ASP A 711 15.04 25.25 -1.29
C ASP A 711 15.53 24.53 -0.04
N TYR A 712 14.74 24.64 1.03
CA TYR A 712 15.02 23.99 2.32
C TYR A 712 14.06 22.83 2.51
N TYR A 713 14.59 21.67 2.84
CA TYR A 713 13.86 20.45 3.14
C TYR A 713 14.16 20.02 4.58
N TYR A 714 13.32 19.15 5.14
CA TYR A 714 13.59 18.48 6.40
C TYR A 714 13.71 16.98 6.15
N PHE A 715 14.88 16.43 6.46
CA PHE A 715 15.12 14.99 6.46
C PHE A 715 15.09 14.49 7.91
N ASN A 716 14.46 13.33 8.14
CA ASN A 716 14.42 12.66 9.42
C ASN A 716 15.85 12.49 9.99
N SER A 717 16.03 12.77 11.28
CA SER A 717 17.34 12.76 11.94
C SER A 717 17.99 11.38 12.02
N ASP A 718 17.20 10.31 11.91
CA ASP A 718 17.58 8.95 12.26
C ASP A 718 17.68 8.04 11.03
N ASN A 719 16.91 8.34 9.96
CA ASN A 719 16.82 7.52 8.74
C ASN A 719 16.87 8.30 7.41
N GLY A 720 17.06 9.62 7.43
CA GLY A 720 17.23 10.45 6.23
C GLY A 720 16.02 10.63 5.32
N MET A 721 14.83 10.11 5.69
CA MET A 721 13.59 10.28 4.92
C MET A 721 13.14 11.74 4.89
N GLU A 722 12.73 12.26 3.73
CA GLU A 722 12.06 13.56 3.61
C GLU A 722 10.76 13.58 4.43
N GLU A 723 10.57 14.61 5.26
CA GLU A 723 9.39 14.74 6.10
C GLU A 723 8.73 16.13 5.98
N THR A 724 7.45 16.11 5.61
CA THR A 724 6.59 17.30 5.62
C THR A 724 6.02 17.60 7.02
N GLY A 725 5.31 18.73 7.13
CA GLY A 725 4.61 19.17 8.34
C GLY A 725 5.40 20.16 9.19
N LEU A 726 4.93 20.38 10.42
CA LEU A 726 5.54 21.29 11.39
C LEU A 726 6.71 20.60 12.11
N LYS A 727 7.90 21.19 12.06
CA LYS A 727 9.14 20.68 12.68
C LYS A 727 9.68 21.70 13.68
N ASN A 728 10.17 21.24 14.83
CA ASN A 728 10.93 22.09 15.75
C ASN A 728 12.43 21.92 15.46
N VAL A 729 13.12 23.01 15.15
CA VAL A 729 14.56 23.04 14.92
C VAL A 729 15.15 24.11 15.82
N ASN A 730 15.97 23.70 16.79
CA ASN A 730 16.62 24.57 17.77
C ASN A 730 15.65 25.53 18.51
N GLY A 731 14.46 25.03 18.88
CA GLY A 731 13.44 25.78 19.61
C GLY A 731 12.53 26.64 18.73
N LYS A 732 12.81 26.81 17.44
CA LYS A 732 11.94 27.47 16.46
C LYS A 732 11.09 26.45 15.72
N TYR A 733 9.85 26.80 15.39
CA TYR A 733 8.98 25.99 14.54
C TYR A 733 9.05 26.44 13.07
N TYR A 734 9.13 25.47 12.17
CA TYR A 734 9.18 25.63 10.71
C TYR A 734 8.16 24.68 10.07
N TYR A 735 7.61 24.99 8.90
CA TYR A 735 6.69 24.11 8.18
C TYR A 735 7.20 23.76 6.78
N PHE A 736 7.18 22.47 6.46
CA PHE A 736 7.65 21.88 5.21
C PHE A 736 6.49 21.26 4.44
N GLY A 737 6.40 21.49 3.13
CA GLY A 737 5.31 20.94 2.32
C GLY A 737 5.50 20.95 0.80
N PRO A 738 6.50 20.25 0.24
CA PRO A 738 7.60 19.55 0.94
C PRO A 738 8.78 20.48 1.26
N THR A 739 8.89 21.62 0.58
CA THR A 739 9.87 22.66 0.89
C THR A 739 9.39 23.57 2.03
N MET A 740 10.33 24.25 2.69
CA MET A 740 10.07 25.17 3.80
C MET A 740 9.31 26.41 3.34
N ILE A 741 8.09 26.61 3.85
CA ILE A 741 7.28 27.79 3.49
C ILE A 741 7.81 29.07 4.15
N LYS A 742 7.68 30.20 3.46
CA LYS A 742 8.20 31.51 3.87
C LYS A 742 7.17 32.61 3.57
N ASN A 743 7.19 33.68 4.36
CA ASN A 743 6.30 34.85 4.26
C ASN A 743 4.79 34.52 4.15
N THR A 744 4.33 33.42 4.75
CA THR A 744 3.01 32.81 4.47
C THR A 744 2.25 32.51 5.76
N GLU A 745 0.96 32.85 5.80
CA GLU A 745 0.01 32.36 6.81
C GLU A 745 -0.47 30.95 6.45
N LYS A 746 -0.50 30.04 7.43
CA LYS A 746 -0.92 28.66 7.23
C LYS A 746 -1.64 28.13 8.46
N GLU A 747 -2.84 27.60 8.25
CA GLU A 747 -3.54 26.80 9.25
C GLU A 747 -2.95 25.39 9.32
N ILE A 748 -2.69 24.93 10.55
CA ILE A 748 -2.17 23.61 10.88
C ILE A 748 -2.90 23.13 12.14
N ASN A 749 -3.63 22.02 12.04
CA ASN A 749 -4.36 21.40 13.16
C ASN A 749 -5.31 22.36 13.92
N GLY A 750 -6.04 23.23 13.21
CA GLY A 750 -6.97 24.19 13.83
C GLY A 750 -6.29 25.40 14.48
N SER A 751 -5.01 25.63 14.23
CA SER A 751 -4.27 26.82 14.66
C SER A 751 -3.61 27.51 13.48
N TRP A 752 -3.69 28.84 13.41
CA TRP A 752 -3.00 29.63 12.40
C TRP A 752 -1.58 29.99 12.84
N TYR A 753 -0.64 29.88 11.90
CA TYR A 753 0.77 30.25 12.07
C TYR A 753 1.16 31.21 10.95
N TYR A 754 2.07 32.14 11.20
CA TYR A 754 2.73 32.92 10.13
C TYR A 754 4.23 32.65 10.12
N PHE A 755 4.71 32.13 8.98
CA PHE A 755 6.13 31.81 8.77
C PHE A 755 6.82 33.00 8.10
N GLY A 756 7.90 33.49 8.70
CA GLY A 756 8.61 34.68 8.22
C GLY A 756 9.48 34.45 6.97
N SER A 757 10.30 35.43 6.63
CA SER A 757 11.29 35.33 5.55
C SER A 757 12.40 34.31 5.84
N ASP A 758 12.71 34.08 7.12
CA ASP A 758 13.57 33.00 7.60
C ASP A 758 12.87 31.62 7.66
N GLY A 759 11.58 31.56 7.31
CA GLY A 759 10.75 30.35 7.38
C GLY A 759 10.32 29.95 8.80
N ALA A 760 10.75 30.69 9.83
CA ALA A 760 10.36 30.42 11.21
C ALA A 760 8.98 31.02 11.53
N ALA A 761 8.18 30.29 12.30
CA ALA A 761 6.92 30.80 12.85
C ALA A 761 7.17 32.03 13.74
N LYS A 762 6.37 33.09 13.56
CA LYS A 762 6.41 34.26 14.45
C LYS A 762 5.79 33.94 15.80
N THR A 763 6.28 34.63 16.83
CA THR A 763 5.78 34.58 18.21
C THR A 763 5.67 36.00 18.73
N GLY A 764 4.72 36.28 19.61
CA GLY A 764 4.40 37.64 20.08
C GLY A 764 3.57 38.45 19.09
N TRP A 765 3.59 39.77 19.25
CA TRP A 765 2.84 40.70 18.40
C TRP A 765 3.42 40.79 16.99
N TYR A 766 2.55 40.84 15.98
CA TYR A 766 2.96 41.04 14.59
C TYR A 766 1.90 41.84 13.82
N THR A 767 2.34 42.59 12.82
CA THR A 767 1.46 43.26 11.86
C THR A 767 1.62 42.61 10.50
N LEU A 768 0.57 41.96 10.03
CA LEU A 768 0.53 41.28 8.73
C LEU A 768 0.45 42.30 7.58
N SER A 769 0.78 41.86 6.37
CA SER A 769 0.83 42.72 5.17
C SER A 769 -0.52 43.28 4.72
N ASP A 770 -1.63 42.75 5.24
CA ASP A 770 -2.99 43.27 5.07
C ASP A 770 -3.39 44.31 6.13
N GLY A 771 -2.50 44.61 7.08
CA GLY A 771 -2.74 45.53 8.19
C GLY A 771 -3.44 44.91 9.40
N ARG A 772 -3.67 43.59 9.46
CA ARG A 772 -4.07 42.94 10.71
C ARG A 772 -2.94 42.97 11.73
N ILE A 773 -3.22 43.55 12.90
CA ILE A 773 -2.42 43.36 14.11
C ILE A 773 -2.90 42.07 14.76
N VAL A 774 -1.98 41.15 15.00
CA VAL A 774 -2.24 39.80 15.54
C VAL A 774 -1.22 39.48 16.64
N ASN A 775 -1.48 38.43 17.41
CA ASN A 775 -0.52 37.89 18.37
C ASN A 775 -0.41 36.37 18.24
N TYR A 776 0.82 35.86 18.29
CA TYR A 776 1.11 34.43 18.27
C TYR A 776 1.69 33.99 19.62
N ASN A 777 1.26 32.85 20.16
CA ASN A 777 1.78 32.31 21.41
C ASN A 777 3.24 31.82 21.28
N SER A 778 3.82 31.26 22.36
CA SER A 778 5.19 30.75 22.37
C SER A 778 5.45 29.53 21.48
N GLN A 779 4.40 28.91 20.92
CA GLN A 779 4.49 27.84 19.92
C GLN A 779 4.24 28.34 18.49
N GLY A 780 3.95 29.64 18.32
CA GLY A 780 3.67 30.27 17.03
C GLY A 780 2.20 30.22 16.59
N GLN A 781 1.27 29.88 17.48
CA GLN A 781 -0.17 29.76 17.19
C GLN A 781 -0.88 31.09 17.43
N MET A 782 -1.71 31.53 16.48
CA MET A 782 -2.45 32.80 16.54
C MET A 782 -3.54 32.77 17.61
N TYR A 783 -3.67 33.83 18.39
CA TYR A 783 -4.78 34.00 19.32
C TYR A 783 -6.08 34.38 18.59
N HIS A 784 -7.19 33.79 19.05
CA HIS A 784 -8.56 34.11 18.67
C HIS A 784 -9.42 34.19 19.95
N GLY A 785 -10.40 35.08 19.99
CA GLY A 785 -11.24 35.34 21.16
C GLY A 785 -10.55 36.22 22.22
N GLU A 786 -11.08 36.21 23.45
CA GLU A 786 -10.46 36.90 24.59
C GLU A 786 -9.22 36.14 25.09
N ALA A 787 -8.10 36.84 25.23
CA ALA A 787 -6.83 36.28 25.69
C ALA A 787 -6.16 37.20 26.71
N LYS A 788 -5.55 36.62 27.75
CA LYS A 788 -4.78 37.36 28.76
C LYS A 788 -3.28 37.22 28.49
N ILE A 789 -2.65 38.30 28.04
CA ILE A 789 -1.25 38.34 27.61
C ILE A 789 -0.51 39.34 28.51
N ASN A 790 0.58 38.91 29.15
CA ASN A 790 1.39 39.71 30.07
C ASN A 790 0.56 40.46 31.13
N GLY A 791 -0.47 39.80 31.67
CA GLY A 791 -1.38 40.32 32.70
C GLY A 791 -2.55 41.17 32.17
N LYS A 792 -2.52 41.63 30.92
CA LYS A 792 -3.55 42.46 30.29
C LYS A 792 -4.52 41.61 29.47
N TRP A 793 -5.77 42.04 29.38
CA TRP A 793 -6.78 41.40 28.53
C TRP A 793 -6.82 42.03 27.13
N TYR A 794 -6.95 41.18 26.12
CA TYR A 794 -7.06 41.53 24.71
C TYR A 794 -8.17 40.70 24.06
N TYR A 795 -8.81 41.20 23.00
CA TYR A 795 -9.68 40.39 22.14
C TYR A 795 -9.13 40.36 20.71
N PHE A 796 -9.09 39.17 20.14
CA PHE A 796 -8.75 38.91 18.76
C PHE A 796 -9.99 38.36 18.05
N ASP A 797 -10.30 38.88 16.86
CA ASP A 797 -11.46 38.47 16.09
C ASP A 797 -11.48 36.95 15.85
N SER A 798 -12.63 36.32 16.13
CA SER A 798 -12.74 34.86 16.18
C SER A 798 -12.53 34.16 14.83
N VAL A 799 -12.54 34.90 13.71
CA VAL A 799 -12.28 34.36 12.36
C VAL A 799 -10.94 34.83 11.82
N SER A 800 -10.64 36.12 11.89
CA SER A 800 -9.46 36.73 11.25
C SER A 800 -8.23 36.91 12.16
N GLY A 801 -8.38 36.70 13.47
CA GLY A 801 -7.34 36.91 14.48
C GLY A 801 -7.00 38.39 14.72
N LYS A 802 -7.71 39.33 14.10
CA LYS A 802 -7.42 40.76 14.21
C LYS A 802 -7.71 41.29 15.61
N LEU A 803 -6.73 41.94 16.22
CA LEU A 803 -6.85 42.68 17.48
C LEU A 803 -8.00 43.72 17.44
N ALA A 804 -8.82 43.75 18.49
CA ALA A 804 -9.74 44.85 18.77
C ALA A 804 -9.03 46.06 19.42
N GLN A 805 -9.38 47.26 18.98
CA GLN A 805 -8.83 48.53 19.47
C GLN A 805 -9.96 49.55 19.67
N GLY A 806 -9.87 50.38 20.70
CA GLY A 806 -10.89 51.36 21.06
C GLY A 806 -12.20 50.72 21.55
N TRP A 807 -13.33 51.41 21.33
CA TRP A 807 -14.66 50.89 21.66
C TRP A 807 -15.00 49.64 20.84
N TYR A 808 -15.26 48.53 21.51
CA TYR A 808 -15.59 47.26 20.87
C TYR A 808 -16.78 46.59 21.56
N LYS A 809 -17.68 46.00 20.77
CA LYS A 809 -18.77 45.17 21.28
C LYS A 809 -18.45 43.70 21.09
N LEU A 810 -18.23 42.99 22.20
CA LEU A 810 -17.89 41.58 22.21
C LEU A 810 -19.08 40.69 21.80
N PRO A 811 -18.86 39.44 21.35
CA PRO A 811 -19.93 38.53 20.90
C PRO A 811 -20.98 38.21 21.97
N ASP A 812 -20.64 38.30 23.26
CA ASP A 812 -21.57 38.13 24.39
C ASP A 812 -22.45 39.36 24.65
N GLY A 813 -22.21 40.46 23.94
CA GLY A 813 -22.94 41.71 24.05
C GLY A 813 -22.26 42.79 24.90
N ARG A 814 -21.18 42.49 25.64
CA ARG A 814 -20.42 43.50 26.40
C ARG A 814 -19.92 44.62 25.48
N LEU A 815 -20.18 45.87 25.85
CA LEU A 815 -19.45 47.03 25.31
C LEU A 815 -18.22 47.26 26.20
N VAL A 816 -17.02 47.24 25.61
CA VAL A 816 -15.74 47.40 26.32
C VAL A 816 -14.85 48.40 25.56
N TYR A 817 -13.75 48.82 26.17
CA TYR A 817 -12.72 49.63 25.49
C TYR A 817 -11.35 48.98 25.58
N TYR A 818 -10.68 48.84 24.43
CA TYR A 818 -9.31 48.35 24.29
C TYR A 818 -8.32 49.49 24.05
N ASP A 819 -7.61 49.91 25.10
CA ASP A 819 -6.46 50.81 24.99
C ASP A 819 -5.25 50.02 24.48
N VAL A 820 -5.11 49.91 23.16
CA VAL A 820 -4.05 49.15 22.50
C VAL A 820 -3.53 49.82 21.22
N ASP A 821 -2.22 50.03 21.13
CA ASP A 821 -1.53 50.55 19.94
C ASP A 821 -1.23 49.47 18.88
N ASN A 822 -0.64 49.87 17.75
CA ASN A 822 -0.33 48.98 16.64
C ASN A 822 0.83 47.99 16.92
N SER A 823 1.34 47.93 18.14
CA SER A 823 2.38 47.02 18.62
C SER A 823 1.97 46.24 19.88
N GLY A 824 0.71 46.38 20.33
CA GLY A 824 0.18 45.70 21.52
C GLY A 824 0.43 46.42 22.85
N ASN A 825 1.03 47.61 22.84
CA ASN A 825 1.22 48.46 24.02
C ASN A 825 -0.08 49.19 24.40
N GLY A 826 -0.13 49.80 25.58
CA GLY A 826 -1.36 50.33 26.19
C GLY A 826 -1.81 49.50 27.39
N GLN A 827 -3.00 49.74 27.93
CA GLN A 827 -3.55 49.02 29.09
C GLN A 827 -4.23 47.70 28.73
N GLY A 828 -4.63 47.48 27.46
CA GLY A 828 -5.52 46.38 27.08
C GLY A 828 -6.99 46.75 27.31
N MET A 829 -7.83 45.78 27.65
CA MET A 829 -9.21 46.06 28.08
C MET A 829 -9.20 46.92 29.34
N LEU A 830 -9.90 48.05 29.29
CA LEU A 830 -10.02 48.97 30.41
C LEU A 830 -10.93 48.41 31.52
N HIS A 831 -10.55 48.70 32.77
CA HIS A 831 -11.26 48.28 33.98
C HIS A 831 -11.27 49.45 34.99
N GLY A 832 -12.35 49.57 35.77
CA GLY A 832 -12.56 50.66 36.73
C GLY A 832 -12.91 52.00 36.09
N MET A 833 -12.82 53.08 36.86
CA MET A 833 -13.00 54.44 36.35
C MET A 833 -11.80 54.86 35.49
N GLN A 834 -12.03 55.19 34.22
CA GLN A 834 -10.99 55.49 33.24
C GLN A 834 -11.37 56.70 32.38
N GLN A 835 -10.35 57.44 31.91
CA GLN A 835 -10.55 58.54 30.96
C GLN A 835 -10.35 58.03 29.52
N VAL A 836 -11.35 58.25 28.66
CA VAL A 836 -11.31 57.92 27.23
C VAL A 836 -11.55 59.21 26.45
N GLY A 837 -10.50 59.73 25.81
CA GLY A 837 -10.54 61.06 25.22
C GLY A 837 -10.69 62.15 26.30
N ASN A 838 -11.74 62.97 26.21
CA ASN A 838 -12.05 64.02 27.18
C ASN A 838 -12.96 63.54 28.33
N ASP A 839 -13.61 62.39 28.16
CA ASP A 839 -14.68 61.91 29.01
C ASP A 839 -14.23 60.79 29.95
N TYR A 840 -14.94 60.66 31.07
CA TYR A 840 -14.69 59.62 32.07
C TYR A 840 -15.81 58.59 32.00
N TYR A 841 -15.43 57.32 31.93
CA TYR A 841 -16.32 56.16 31.91
C TYR A 841 -16.00 55.26 33.11
N TYR A 842 -16.94 54.37 33.45
CA TYR A 842 -16.70 53.32 34.43
C TYR A 842 -16.83 51.97 33.74
N PHE A 843 -15.76 51.19 33.78
CA PHE A 843 -15.74 49.80 33.32
C PHE A 843 -15.79 48.87 34.54
N ASN A 844 -16.57 47.80 34.46
CA ASN A 844 -16.67 46.76 35.47
C ASN A 844 -15.26 46.23 35.84
N SER A 845 -14.99 46.06 37.14
CA SER A 845 -13.67 45.68 37.65
C SER A 845 -13.22 44.27 37.25
N ASP A 846 -14.17 43.41 36.86
CA ASP A 846 -13.97 41.97 36.75
C ASP A 846 -14.06 41.50 35.28
N ASN A 847 -14.88 42.17 34.45
CA ASN A 847 -15.14 41.79 33.06
C ASN A 847 -15.02 42.92 32.01
N GLY A 848 -14.67 44.15 32.43
CA GLY A 848 -14.42 45.29 31.54
C GLY A 848 -15.64 45.89 30.81
N MET A 849 -16.87 45.43 31.11
CA MET A 849 -18.10 46.00 30.56
C MET A 849 -18.28 47.46 30.99
N GLU A 850 -18.64 48.37 30.08
CA GLU A 850 -19.08 49.73 30.43
C GLU A 850 -20.34 49.67 31.32
N GLU A 851 -20.32 50.39 32.45
CA GLU A 851 -21.45 50.42 33.39
C GLU A 851 -21.88 51.84 33.76
N THR A 852 -23.17 52.11 33.53
CA THR A 852 -23.83 53.33 33.98
C THR A 852 -24.30 53.27 35.44
N GLY A 853 -24.83 54.38 35.95
CA GLY A 853 -25.40 54.51 37.28
C GLY A 853 -24.43 55.09 38.32
N LEU A 854 -24.81 54.97 39.60
CA LEU A 854 -24.02 55.44 40.73
C LEU A 854 -22.94 54.42 41.09
N LYS A 855 -21.67 54.84 41.13
CA LYS A 855 -20.49 54.00 41.44
C LYS A 855 -19.74 54.57 42.64
N ASN A 856 -19.25 53.71 43.52
CA ASN A 856 -18.32 54.12 44.59
C ASN A 856 -16.89 53.85 44.12
N VAL A 857 -16.05 54.89 44.10
CA VAL A 857 -14.63 54.81 43.76
C VAL A 857 -13.85 55.42 44.91
N ASN A 858 -13.06 54.60 45.60
CA ASN A 858 -12.21 55.01 46.74
C ASN A 858 -12.97 55.80 47.82
N GLY A 859 -14.22 55.42 48.13
CA GLY A 859 -15.05 56.04 49.16
C GLY A 859 -15.87 57.26 48.70
N LYS A 860 -15.68 57.74 47.47
CA LYS A 860 -16.50 58.80 46.85
C LYS A 860 -17.53 58.19 45.90
N TYR A 861 -18.72 58.79 45.83
CA TYR A 861 -19.74 58.42 44.85
C TYR A 861 -19.66 59.29 43.59
N TYR A 862 -19.79 58.66 42.44
CA TYR A 862 -19.77 59.24 41.08
C TYR A 862 -20.97 58.70 40.30
N TYR A 863 -21.48 59.43 39.29
CA TYR A 863 -22.58 58.95 38.44
C TYR A 863 -22.21 59.02 36.96
N PHE A 864 -22.45 57.90 36.26
CA PHE A 864 -22.13 57.68 34.85
C PHE A 864 -23.44 57.47 34.07
N GLY A 865 -23.60 58.08 32.89
CA GLY A 865 -24.86 57.99 32.15
C GLY A 865 -24.87 58.22 30.64
N PRO A 866 -23.85 57.83 29.84
CA PRO A 866 -22.80 56.87 30.18
C PRO A 866 -21.47 57.50 30.62
N THR A 867 -21.23 58.78 30.30
CA THR A 867 -20.07 59.52 30.80
C THR A 867 -20.33 60.08 32.21
N MET A 868 -19.26 60.37 32.94
CA MET A 868 -19.31 60.92 34.30
C MET A 868 -19.89 62.34 34.33
N ILE A 869 -21.02 62.53 35.00
CA ILE A 869 -21.65 63.86 35.10
C ILE A 869 -20.89 64.78 36.08
N LYS A 870 -20.84 66.08 35.76
CA LYS A 870 -20.07 67.10 36.49
C LYS A 870 -20.90 68.38 36.63
N ASN A 871 -20.66 69.14 37.70
CA ASN A 871 -21.34 70.41 38.04
C ASN A 871 -22.89 70.35 37.99
N THR A 872 -23.49 69.17 38.22
CA THR A 872 -24.88 68.87 37.89
C THR A 872 -25.63 68.30 39.09
N GLU A 873 -26.84 68.79 39.31
CA GLU A 873 -27.81 68.23 40.26
C GLU A 873 -28.63 67.13 39.57
N LYS A 874 -28.78 65.97 40.22
CA LYS A 874 -29.41 64.78 39.61
C LYS A 874 -30.17 63.97 40.65
N GLU A 875 -31.44 63.70 40.39
CA GLU A 875 -32.22 62.71 41.12
C GLU A 875 -31.84 61.28 40.69
N ILE A 876 -31.60 60.42 41.67
CA ILE A 876 -31.27 59.00 41.50
C ILE A 876 -32.03 58.23 42.58
N ASN A 877 -32.94 57.34 42.19
CA ASN A 877 -33.74 56.48 43.08
C ASN A 877 -34.46 57.24 44.21
N GLY A 878 -35.06 58.41 43.92
CA GLY A 878 -35.79 59.22 44.89
C GLY A 878 -34.92 60.02 45.86
N SER A 879 -33.62 60.15 45.59
CA SER A 879 -32.69 61.02 46.31
C SER A 879 -31.97 61.95 45.34
N TRP A 880 -31.82 63.22 45.72
CA TRP A 880 -31.06 64.20 44.95
C TRP A 880 -29.58 64.20 45.35
N TYR A 881 -28.71 64.32 44.36
CA TYR A 881 -27.25 64.40 44.51
C TYR A 881 -26.75 65.60 43.70
N TYR A 882 -25.70 66.28 44.15
CA TYR A 882 -24.98 67.26 43.33
C TYR A 882 -23.54 66.79 43.10
N PHE A 883 -23.18 66.59 41.83
CA PHE A 883 -21.86 66.15 41.42
C PHE A 883 -20.99 67.37 41.08
N GLY A 884 -19.83 67.49 41.71
CA GLY A 884 -18.92 68.64 41.57
C GLY A 884 -18.18 68.69 40.24
N SER A 885 -17.22 69.60 40.14
CA SER A 885 -16.32 69.75 38.98
C SER A 885 -15.38 68.55 38.81
N ASP A 886 -15.06 67.85 39.90
CA ASP A 886 -14.36 66.56 39.91
C ASP A 886 -15.28 65.37 39.61
N GLY A 887 -16.59 65.60 39.42
CA GLY A 887 -17.61 64.56 39.21
C GLY A 887 -18.01 63.80 40.47
N ALA A 888 -17.43 64.09 41.62
CA ALA A 888 -17.78 63.46 42.89
C ALA A 888 -19.04 64.10 43.49
N ALA A 889 -19.94 63.28 44.05
CA ALA A 889 -21.07 63.75 44.84
C ALA A 889 -20.58 64.57 46.05
N LYS A 890 -21.17 65.75 46.26
CA LYS A 890 -20.91 66.55 47.47
C LYS A 890 -21.49 65.87 48.70
N THR A 891 -20.82 66.09 49.83
CA THR A 891 -21.24 65.67 51.17
C THR A 891 -21.08 66.86 52.12
N GLY A 892 -21.89 66.94 53.17
CA GLY A 892 -21.97 68.10 54.04
C GLY A 892 -22.71 69.29 53.40
N TRP A 893 -22.44 70.49 53.93
CA TRP A 893 -23.10 71.73 53.50
C TRP A 893 -22.58 72.22 52.15
N TYR A 894 -23.48 72.71 51.30
CA TYR A 894 -23.14 73.30 50.01
C TYR A 894 -24.08 74.45 49.65
N THR A 895 -23.58 75.43 48.89
CA THR A 895 -24.40 76.47 48.28
C THR A 895 -24.42 76.24 46.77
N LEU A 896 -25.60 75.97 46.23
CA LEU A 896 -25.84 75.77 44.80
C LEU A 896 -25.81 77.11 44.05
N SER A 897 -25.60 77.06 42.73
CA SER A 897 -25.45 78.25 41.88
C SER A 897 -26.73 79.10 41.75
N ASP A 898 -27.88 78.58 42.18
CA ASP A 898 -29.16 79.30 42.29
C ASP A 898 -29.36 79.99 43.67
N GLY A 899 -28.39 79.85 44.58
CA GLY A 899 -28.46 80.39 45.94
C GLY A 899 -29.20 79.51 46.94
N ARG A 900 -29.57 78.26 46.62
CA ARG A 900 -30.01 77.28 47.62
C ARG A 900 -28.82 76.84 48.48
N ILE A 901 -28.94 77.03 49.80
CA ILE A 901 -28.09 76.37 50.79
C ILE A 901 -28.73 75.01 51.08
N VAL A 902 -27.96 73.94 50.95
CA VAL A 902 -28.41 72.55 51.07
C VAL A 902 -27.40 71.75 51.89
N ASN A 903 -27.79 70.56 52.34
CA ASN A 903 -26.87 69.60 52.96
C ASN A 903 -27.04 68.21 52.34
N TYR A 904 -25.92 67.53 52.09
CA TYR A 904 -25.86 66.17 51.60
C TYR A 904 -25.29 65.24 52.69
N ASN A 905 -25.91 64.07 52.89
CA ASN A 905 -25.46 63.09 53.87
C ASN A 905 -24.11 62.43 53.47
N SER A 906 -23.59 61.50 54.27
CA SER A 906 -22.31 60.80 54.00
C SER A 906 -22.29 59.96 52.71
N GLN A 907 -23.45 59.68 52.11
CA GLN A 907 -23.60 58.97 50.83
C GLN A 907 -23.85 59.93 49.66
N GLY A 908 -23.91 61.25 49.91
CA GLY A 908 -24.13 62.29 48.91
C GLY A 908 -25.61 62.62 48.61
N GLN A 909 -26.54 62.13 49.44
CA GLN A 909 -27.98 62.34 49.27
C GLN A 909 -28.44 63.61 49.98
N MET A 910 -29.22 64.46 49.30
CA MET A 910 -29.75 65.72 49.82
C MET A 910 -30.76 65.46 50.94
N TYR A 911 -30.66 66.22 52.03
CA TYR A 911 -31.70 66.21 53.07
C TYR A 911 -32.96 66.98 52.61
N HIS A 912 -34.12 66.41 52.91
CA HIS A 912 -35.44 67.01 52.75
C HIS A 912 -36.21 66.80 54.07
N GLY A 913 -37.00 67.79 54.51
CA GLY A 913 -37.71 67.75 55.79
C GLY A 913 -36.83 68.10 57.00
N GLU A 914 -37.28 67.72 58.21
CA GLU A 914 -36.51 67.88 59.44
C GLU A 914 -35.37 66.85 59.52
N ALA A 915 -34.14 67.30 59.75
CA ALA A 915 -32.96 66.46 59.87
C ALA A 915 -32.08 66.88 61.05
N LYS A 916 -31.51 65.90 61.77
CA LYS A 916 -30.58 66.14 62.87
C LYS A 916 -29.14 65.91 62.42
N ILE A 917 -28.33 66.96 62.37
CA ILE A 917 -26.97 66.95 61.84
C ILE A 917 -26.02 67.49 62.92
N ASN A 918 -24.97 66.75 63.25
CA ASN A 918 -23.99 67.10 64.30
C ASN A 918 -24.64 67.56 65.63
N GLY A 919 -25.72 66.88 66.03
CA GLY A 919 -26.47 67.14 67.26
C GLY A 919 -27.56 68.21 67.18
N LYS A 920 -27.58 69.04 66.13
CA LYS A 920 -28.52 70.16 65.94
C LYS A 920 -29.63 69.79 64.96
N TRP A 921 -30.82 70.37 65.13
CA TRP A 921 -31.94 70.21 64.20
C TRP A 921 -31.91 71.27 63.10
N TYR A 922 -32.26 70.88 61.89
CA TYR A 922 -32.40 71.72 60.69
C TYR A 922 -33.67 71.32 59.94
N TYR A 923 -34.26 72.24 59.19
CA TYR A 923 -35.30 71.91 58.20
C TYR A 923 -34.83 72.28 56.81
N PHE A 924 -35.00 71.36 55.88
CA PHE A 924 -34.79 71.54 54.46
C PHE A 924 -36.15 71.45 53.76
N ASP A 925 -36.45 72.38 52.85
CA ASP A 925 -37.71 72.40 52.13
C ASP A 925 -37.98 71.05 51.44
N SER A 926 -39.18 70.51 51.63
CA SER A 926 -39.50 69.14 51.22
C SER A 926 -39.44 68.90 49.71
N VAL A 927 -39.50 69.96 48.89
CA VAL A 927 -39.42 69.85 47.42
C VAL A 927 -38.05 70.25 46.89
N SER A 928 -37.49 71.37 47.36
CA SER A 928 -36.26 71.97 46.80
C SER A 928 -34.98 71.69 47.60
N GLY A 929 -35.08 71.06 48.78
CA GLY A 929 -33.96 70.81 49.70
C GLY A 929 -33.35 72.06 50.32
N LYS A 930 -33.93 73.25 50.11
CA LYS A 930 -33.38 74.51 50.62
C LYS A 930 -33.50 74.61 52.14
N LEU A 931 -32.40 74.90 52.81
CA LEU A 931 -32.34 75.20 54.25
C LEU A 931 -33.30 76.35 54.64
N ALA A 932 -34.07 76.14 55.71
CA ALA A 932 -34.79 77.19 56.41
C ALA A 932 -33.85 77.99 57.34
N GLN A 933 -33.97 79.33 57.31
CA GLN A 933 -33.19 80.26 58.13
C GLN A 933 -34.13 81.30 58.76
N GLY A 934 -33.86 81.68 60.01
CA GLY A 934 -34.71 82.62 60.76
C GLY A 934 -36.08 82.06 61.12
N TRP A 935 -37.09 82.93 61.21
CA TRP A 935 -38.47 82.53 61.50
C TRP A 935 -39.06 81.69 60.36
N TYR A 936 -39.45 80.46 60.66
CA TYR A 936 -39.99 79.53 59.67
C TYR A 936 -41.24 78.81 60.18
N LYS A 937 -42.24 78.62 59.31
CA LYS A 937 -43.44 77.84 59.62
C LYS A 937 -43.35 76.47 58.95
N LEU A 938 -43.29 75.41 59.75
CA LEU A 938 -43.20 74.03 59.29
C LEU A 938 -44.55 73.54 58.73
N PRO A 939 -44.57 72.48 57.88
CA PRO A 939 -45.79 71.97 57.26
C PRO A 939 -46.88 71.50 58.23
N ASP A 940 -46.50 71.09 59.44
CA ASP A 940 -47.42 70.70 60.53
C ASP A 940 -48.05 71.90 61.25
N GLY A 941 -47.62 73.12 60.93
CA GLY A 941 -48.11 74.36 61.51
C GLY A 941 -47.21 74.98 62.59
N ARG A 942 -46.18 74.27 63.10
CA ARG A 942 -45.23 74.85 64.08
C ARG A 942 -44.54 76.09 63.51
N LEU A 943 -44.53 77.17 64.29
CA LEU A 943 -43.66 78.33 64.04
C LEU A 943 -42.38 78.15 64.87
N VAL A 944 -41.22 78.08 64.21
CA VAL A 944 -39.91 77.83 64.81
C VAL A 944 -38.92 78.91 64.38
N TYR A 945 -37.72 78.93 64.97
CA TYR A 945 -36.61 79.78 64.51
C TYR A 945 -35.35 78.95 64.26
N TYR A 946 -34.72 79.16 63.11
CA TYR A 946 -33.45 78.54 62.72
C TYR A 946 -32.31 79.56 62.77
N ASP A 947 -31.48 79.47 63.82
CA ASP A 947 -30.21 80.19 63.90
C ASP A 947 -29.14 79.44 63.09
N VAL A 948 -29.07 79.73 61.79
CA VAL A 948 -28.19 79.03 60.84
C VAL A 948 -27.61 79.97 59.78
N ASP A 949 -26.28 79.99 59.63
CA ASP A 949 -25.56 80.70 58.57
C ASP A 949 -25.50 79.91 57.24
N ASN A 950 -24.91 80.52 56.21
CA ASN A 950 -24.86 79.92 54.87
C ASN A 950 -23.92 78.69 54.76
N SER A 951 -23.22 78.33 55.83
CA SER A 951 -22.34 77.15 55.97
C SER A 951 -22.85 76.14 57.01
N GLY A 952 -24.04 76.36 57.59
CA GLY A 952 -24.62 75.48 58.61
C GLY A 952 -24.16 75.73 60.04
N ASN A 953 -23.42 76.81 60.31
CA ASN A 953 -23.03 77.21 61.67
C ASN A 953 -24.18 77.99 62.35
N GLY A 954 -24.09 78.20 63.67
CA GLY A 954 -25.21 78.68 64.50
C GLY A 954 -25.74 77.57 65.41
N GLN A 955 -26.85 77.79 66.10
CA GLN A 955 -27.44 76.82 67.03
C GLN A 955 -28.34 75.77 66.35
N GLY A 956 -28.82 76.02 65.12
CA GLY A 956 -29.84 75.18 64.47
C GLY A 956 -31.26 75.66 64.81
N MET A 957 -32.22 74.74 64.88
CA MET A 957 -33.53 75.04 65.48
C MET A 957 -33.32 75.48 66.94
N LEU A 958 -33.96 76.58 67.33
CA LEU A 958 -33.88 77.10 68.68
C LEU A 958 -34.87 76.41 69.63
N HIS A 959 -34.39 76.12 70.84
CA HIS A 959 -35.14 75.50 71.95
C HIS A 959 -34.97 76.35 73.23
N GLY A 960 -35.95 76.31 74.13
CA GLY A 960 -35.91 77.00 75.42
C GLY A 960 -36.13 78.52 75.33
N MET A 961 -35.66 79.28 76.35
CA MET A 961 -35.67 80.75 76.30
C MET A 961 -34.51 81.28 75.46
N GLN A 962 -34.85 82.13 74.47
CA GLN A 962 -33.91 82.63 73.47
C GLN A 962 -34.21 84.10 73.15
N THR A 963 -33.19 84.90 72.85
CA THR A 963 -33.35 86.33 72.51
C THR A 963 -32.98 86.57 71.05
N ILE A 964 -33.95 86.98 70.26
CA ILE A 964 -33.85 87.19 68.80
C ILE A 964 -34.16 88.66 68.52
N ASN A 965 -33.23 89.39 67.88
CA ASN A 965 -33.39 90.80 67.49
C ASN A 965 -33.93 91.71 68.61
N GLY A 966 -33.49 91.48 69.86
CA GLY A 966 -33.87 92.27 71.03
C GLY A 966 -35.20 91.89 71.70
N LYS A 967 -35.87 90.82 71.28
CA LYS A 967 -37.06 90.26 71.95
C LYS A 967 -36.81 88.84 72.44
N THR A 968 -37.42 88.47 73.57
CA THR A 968 -37.26 87.14 74.16
C THR A 968 -38.45 86.25 73.80
N TYR A 969 -38.15 85.01 73.42
CA TYR A 969 -39.10 84.01 72.97
C TYR A 969 -38.87 82.73 73.76
N TYR A 970 -39.95 81.99 74.03
CA TYR A 970 -39.86 80.65 74.62
C TYR A 970 -40.32 79.60 73.61
N PHE A 971 -39.37 78.76 73.19
CA PHE A 971 -39.58 77.63 72.30
C PHE A 971 -39.64 76.33 73.11
N ASP A 972 -40.53 75.42 72.71
CA ASP A 972 -40.67 74.11 73.34
C ASP A 972 -39.36 73.32 73.32
N GLU A 973 -38.96 72.79 74.47
CA GLU A 973 -37.65 72.14 74.63
C GLU A 973 -37.51 70.86 73.79
N ASN A 974 -38.61 70.20 73.42
CA ASN A 974 -38.60 68.97 72.63
C ASN A 974 -38.80 69.20 71.13
N THR A 975 -39.71 70.11 70.76
CA THR A 975 -40.22 70.27 69.38
C THR A 975 -39.81 71.58 68.70
N GLY A 976 -39.16 72.51 69.41
CA GLY A 976 -38.72 73.81 68.89
C GLY A 976 -39.87 74.78 68.56
N ALA A 977 -41.12 74.41 68.87
CA ALA A 977 -42.30 75.23 68.57
C ALA A 977 -42.35 76.48 69.46
N LEU A 978 -42.61 77.65 68.87
CA LEU A 978 -42.84 78.87 69.63
C LEU A 978 -44.09 78.74 70.51
N ILE A 979 -43.91 78.74 71.83
CA ILE A 979 -45.01 78.72 72.81
C ILE A 979 -45.51 80.15 73.06
N LYS A 980 -44.60 81.13 73.21
CA LYS A 980 -44.94 82.54 73.40
C LYS A 980 -43.77 83.49 73.12
N SER A 981 -44.11 84.71 72.69
CA SER A 981 -43.25 85.89 72.89
C SER A 981 -43.38 86.35 74.34
N ILE A 982 -42.31 86.95 74.86
CA ILE A 982 -42.24 87.62 76.16
C ILE A 982 -41.94 89.11 75.92
#